data_AF-A0A1J5J2T1-F1
#
_entry.id   AF-A0A1J5J2T1-F1
#
_cell.length_a   1.000
_cell.length_b   1.000
_cell.length_c   1.000
_cell.angle_alpha   90.00
_cell.angle_beta   90.00
_cell.angle_gamma   90.00
#
_symmetry.space_group_name_H-M   'P 1'
#
loop_
_entity.id
_entity.type
_entity.pdbx_description
1 polymer ?
#
loop_
_entity_poly.entity_id
_entity_poly.type
_entity_poly.pdbx_seq_one_letter_code
_entity_poly.pdbx_strand_id
1 'polypeptide(L)'
;MNDMTLQQPLTDLAAAMQLRDDAADPCIMVIFGASGDLTKRLLVPSLFNLYCDNLLPPSFAILGMAMDDFTTDSFRAKMDADIREFSRREPFDEQAWQTFCQGIHYIQGKFDEPQAFTQLHEKLVELDALYATGGNVLFYMATPPAVFSMISLHLDEAGLNRSNGGWRRIIVEKPFGTDLASAIALNKEILAFWKEEQVYRIDHYLGKEAVQNLLAFRFANGMFEPLWNRTHIDHIQITATEQVGVEWRGAYYEKSGVMRDMIQNHLFQMMAYLCMEPPTSFEADAIRNEKFKLLSAVRLMSREDVARNAVRGQYAAGVKPDGTPAVGYRQEAHVHPDSNTETFAALKIRIDNWRWHGVPVYLRSGKAMENKATEIVVQFRRAPEFTFRGTPAFGQLEANQLIFRIQPDEGIELRFLAKRPGPSMHMRKVNMHFEYDEAFVVHPGTGYETMLYDCMHGDASLFSRTDLVETSWRIVQPVLDAWGDEKATDFPNYPFGSWGPKASFELLNPGHRRWVDRISRTVLERVPMFEGSSDAMLKAFAMMLKPMVFNAGDEIVQYGSEGGELFIIEKGSVEIVDPKGWVKAELGEGQVFGEVSLLLTKKRQASVRAKTYCVVYTLEKRDFSKVLKDKPQFAERVMQMARERYNVIVDASQLMAGDKQD
;
A
#
# COMPACT_ATOMS: atom_id res chain seq x y z
N MET A 1 48.21 24.73 -1.94
CA MET A 1 48.64 23.32 -1.97
C MET A 1 47.40 22.47 -1.83
N ASN A 2 47.09 21.76 -2.91
CA ASN A 2 46.18 20.63 -3.09
C ASN A 2 44.72 20.75 -2.67
N ASP A 3 43.96 21.33 -3.59
CA ASP A 3 42.52 21.15 -3.78
C ASP A 3 42.27 19.95 -4.73
N MET A 4 42.77 18.77 -4.37
CA MET A 4 42.82 17.57 -5.25
C MET A 4 42.37 16.26 -4.57
N THR A 5 41.43 16.28 -3.63
CA THR A 5 40.98 15.02 -2.98
C THR A 5 39.48 14.86 -2.76
N LEU A 6 38.63 15.72 -3.34
CA LEU A 6 37.16 15.55 -3.27
C LEU A 6 36.50 15.10 -4.58
N GLN A 7 37.20 15.13 -5.71
CA GLN A 7 36.65 14.63 -6.98
C GLN A 7 36.89 13.13 -7.23
N GLN A 8 37.99 12.56 -6.72
CA GLN A 8 38.31 11.13 -6.89
C GLN A 8 37.31 10.15 -6.21
N PRO A 9 36.76 10.42 -5.01
CA PRO A 9 35.82 9.49 -4.38
C PRO A 9 34.46 9.40 -5.11
N LEU A 10 34.06 10.46 -5.82
CA LEU A 10 32.78 10.54 -6.52
C LEU A 10 32.82 9.84 -7.89
N THR A 11 33.96 9.86 -8.58
CA THR A 11 34.13 9.10 -9.83
C THR A 11 34.23 7.59 -9.59
N ASP A 12 34.83 7.15 -8.48
CA ASP A 12 34.81 5.73 -8.08
C ASP A 12 33.40 5.29 -7.64
N LEU A 13 32.60 6.17 -7.04
CA LEU A 13 31.19 5.89 -6.72
C LEU A 13 30.34 5.75 -7.99
N ALA A 14 30.50 6.66 -8.95
CA ALA A 14 29.80 6.58 -10.24
C ALA A 14 30.20 5.35 -11.08
N ALA A 15 31.46 4.91 -10.98
CA ALA A 15 31.94 3.68 -11.62
C ALA A 15 31.47 2.42 -10.86
N ALA A 16 31.42 2.44 -9.53
CA ALA A 16 30.84 1.37 -8.71
C ALA A 16 29.31 1.28 -8.83
N MET A 17 28.64 2.37 -9.22
CA MET A 17 27.21 2.43 -9.54
C MET A 17 26.86 1.91 -10.94
N GLN A 18 27.85 1.61 -11.79
CA GLN A 18 27.63 0.91 -13.06
C GLN A 18 27.69 -0.62 -12.88
N LEU A 19 26.99 -1.14 -11.88
CA LEU A 19 26.56 -2.54 -11.94
C LEU A 19 25.56 -2.61 -13.10
N ARG A 20 26.01 -3.13 -14.25
CA ARG A 20 25.11 -3.44 -15.35
C ARG A 20 24.53 -4.81 -15.06
N ASP A 21 23.23 -4.87 -14.88
CA ASP A 21 22.53 -6.15 -14.88
C ASP A 21 22.71 -6.79 -16.25
N ASP A 22 22.88 -8.12 -16.26
CA ASP A 22 22.95 -8.87 -17.50
C ASP A 22 21.59 -8.82 -18.21
N ALA A 23 21.60 -8.85 -19.54
CA ALA A 23 20.36 -8.97 -20.29
C ALA A 23 19.67 -10.30 -19.95
N ALA A 24 18.34 -10.29 -19.94
CA ALA A 24 17.52 -11.47 -19.78
C ALA A 24 17.91 -12.60 -20.75
N ASP A 25 17.60 -13.85 -20.37
CA ASP A 25 17.77 -14.98 -21.27
C ASP A 25 17.01 -14.74 -22.60
N PRO A 26 17.59 -15.15 -23.74
CA PRO A 26 16.90 -15.08 -25.03
C PRO A 26 15.65 -15.95 -24.97
N CYS A 27 14.51 -15.45 -25.47
CA CYS A 27 13.26 -16.22 -25.49
C CYS A 27 12.21 -15.64 -26.47
N ILE A 28 11.21 -16.46 -26.80
CA ILE A 28 9.96 -15.98 -27.38
C ILE A 28 8.92 -15.86 -26.26
N MET A 29 8.32 -14.68 -26.11
CA MET A 29 7.20 -14.48 -25.19
C MET A 29 5.87 -14.60 -25.95
N VAL A 30 5.11 -15.66 -25.65
CA VAL A 30 3.76 -15.86 -26.19
C VAL A 30 2.75 -15.19 -25.26
N ILE A 31 1.96 -14.24 -25.77
CA ILE A 31 0.93 -13.56 -24.99
C ILE A 31 -0.44 -14.07 -25.43
N PHE A 32 -1.08 -14.89 -24.61
CA PHE A 32 -2.49 -15.27 -24.81
C PHE A 32 -3.37 -14.11 -24.39
N GLY A 33 -4.34 -13.72 -25.23
CA GLY A 33 -5.15 -12.52 -24.98
C GLY A 33 -4.42 -11.23 -25.34
N ALA A 34 -3.53 -11.28 -26.33
CA ALA A 34 -2.65 -10.16 -26.71
C ALA A 34 -3.38 -8.86 -27.09
N SER A 35 -4.63 -8.92 -27.53
CA SER A 35 -5.45 -7.74 -27.85
C SER A 35 -6.05 -7.04 -26.62
N GLY A 36 -5.91 -7.64 -25.43
CA GLY A 36 -6.52 -7.19 -24.17
C GLY A 36 -5.88 -5.94 -23.54
N ASP A 37 -6.57 -5.40 -22.53
CA ASP A 37 -6.19 -4.14 -21.85
C ASP A 37 -4.87 -4.28 -21.05
N LEU A 38 -4.60 -5.45 -20.48
CA LEU A 38 -3.35 -5.73 -19.75
C LEU A 38 -2.12 -5.58 -20.65
N THR A 39 -2.18 -6.11 -21.87
CA THR A 39 -1.07 -6.11 -22.82
C THR A 39 -0.67 -4.68 -23.19
N LYS A 40 -1.64 -3.85 -23.56
CA LYS A 40 -1.38 -2.49 -24.02
C LYS A 40 -0.99 -1.52 -22.89
N ARG A 41 -1.51 -1.72 -21.67
CA ARG A 41 -1.26 -0.81 -20.54
C ARG A 41 -0.03 -1.18 -19.72
N LEU A 42 0.33 -2.46 -19.65
CA LEU A 42 1.37 -2.97 -18.76
C LEU A 42 2.43 -3.77 -19.53
N LEU A 43 2.07 -4.87 -20.20
CA LEU A 43 3.08 -5.81 -20.72
C LEU A 43 3.99 -5.21 -21.80
N VAL A 44 3.42 -4.65 -22.86
CA VAL A 44 4.22 -4.06 -23.96
C VAL A 44 5.01 -2.83 -23.49
N PRO A 45 4.42 -1.88 -22.71
CA PRO A 45 5.19 -0.81 -22.09
C PRO A 45 6.35 -1.32 -21.21
N SER A 46 6.15 -2.34 -20.40
CA SER A 46 7.20 -2.89 -19.53
C SER A 46 8.31 -3.59 -20.31
N LEU A 47 7.96 -4.37 -21.35
CA LEU A 47 8.96 -4.98 -22.24
C LEU A 47 9.74 -3.90 -23.01
N PHE A 48 9.07 -2.84 -23.45
CA PHE A 48 9.74 -1.72 -24.12
C PHE A 48 10.70 -0.98 -23.18
N ASN A 49 10.34 -0.80 -21.91
CA ASN A 49 11.24 -0.26 -20.89
C ASN A 49 12.50 -1.13 -20.74
N LEU A 50 12.33 -2.45 -20.54
CA LEU A 50 13.45 -3.39 -20.46
C LEU A 50 14.33 -3.35 -21.72
N TYR A 51 13.74 -3.22 -22.91
CA TYR A 51 14.48 -3.05 -24.15
C TYR A 51 15.32 -1.77 -24.16
N CYS A 52 14.74 -0.62 -23.81
CA CYS A 52 15.44 0.66 -23.74
C CYS A 52 16.56 0.67 -22.69
N ASP A 53 16.41 -0.10 -21.62
CA ASP A 53 17.41 -0.23 -20.55
C ASP A 53 18.48 -1.31 -20.87
N ASN A 54 18.42 -1.92 -22.06
CA ASN A 54 19.30 -3.01 -22.51
C ASN A 54 19.22 -4.29 -21.65
N LEU A 55 18.08 -4.50 -21.00
CA LEU A 55 17.77 -5.68 -20.18
C LEU A 55 17.04 -6.77 -20.96
N LEU A 56 16.62 -6.50 -22.21
CA LEU A 56 16.18 -7.53 -23.16
C LEU A 56 17.28 -7.82 -24.19
N PRO A 57 17.55 -9.09 -24.49
CA PRO A 57 18.52 -9.45 -25.52
C PRO A 57 17.96 -9.16 -26.92
N PRO A 58 18.81 -8.95 -27.93
CA PRO A 58 18.37 -8.88 -29.34
C PRO A 58 17.67 -10.17 -29.81
N SER A 59 18.01 -11.30 -29.19
CA SER A 59 17.39 -12.61 -29.38
C SER A 59 16.08 -12.74 -28.58
N PHE A 60 15.14 -11.84 -28.86
CA PHE A 60 13.83 -11.80 -28.21
C PHE A 60 12.73 -11.47 -29.22
N ALA A 61 11.57 -12.12 -29.07
CA ALA A 61 10.39 -11.83 -29.87
C ALA A 61 9.10 -11.98 -29.05
N ILE A 62 8.07 -11.24 -29.45
CA ILE A 62 6.71 -11.36 -28.89
C ILE A 62 5.84 -12.07 -29.92
N LEU A 63 5.08 -13.07 -29.49
CA LEU A 63 4.04 -13.71 -30.30
C LEU A 63 2.69 -13.55 -29.61
N GLY A 64 1.88 -12.62 -30.09
CA GLY A 64 0.51 -12.45 -29.63
C GLY A 64 -0.43 -13.52 -30.20
N MET A 65 -1.31 -14.07 -29.36
CA MET A 65 -2.40 -14.94 -29.79
C MET A 65 -3.72 -14.47 -29.19
N ALA A 66 -4.68 -14.15 -30.04
CA ALA A 66 -6.04 -13.79 -29.63
C ALA A 66 -7.07 -14.12 -30.72
N MET A 67 -8.35 -13.91 -30.39
CA MET A 67 -9.47 -14.19 -31.31
C MET A 67 -9.68 -13.09 -32.35
N ASP A 68 -9.21 -11.87 -32.05
CA ASP A 68 -9.36 -10.71 -32.92
C ASP A 68 -8.67 -10.93 -34.28
N ASP A 69 -9.33 -10.45 -35.34
CA ASP A 69 -8.85 -10.57 -36.72
C ASP A 69 -7.78 -9.51 -37.01
N PHE A 70 -6.56 -9.81 -36.58
CA PHE A 70 -5.38 -9.03 -36.90
C PHE A 70 -4.39 -9.87 -37.72
N THR A 71 -3.75 -9.22 -38.69
CA THR A 71 -2.44 -9.61 -39.21
C THR A 71 -1.34 -9.07 -38.30
N THR A 72 -0.12 -9.61 -38.40
CA THR A 72 1.06 -9.04 -37.71
C THR A 72 1.20 -7.54 -37.93
N ASP A 73 1.04 -7.05 -39.18
CA ASP A 73 1.18 -5.62 -39.49
C ASP A 73 0.10 -4.76 -38.83
N SER A 74 -1.16 -5.22 -38.88
CA SER A 74 -2.25 -4.50 -38.21
C SER A 74 -2.13 -4.54 -36.68
N PHE A 75 -1.61 -5.63 -36.11
CA PHE A 75 -1.34 -5.73 -34.68
C PHE A 75 -0.20 -4.80 -34.25
N ARG A 76 0.89 -4.71 -35.03
CA ARG A 76 1.98 -3.74 -34.81
C ARG A 76 1.49 -2.30 -34.87
N ALA A 77 0.67 -1.96 -35.86
CA ALA A 77 0.08 -0.62 -35.97
C ALA A 77 -0.78 -0.28 -34.74
N LYS A 78 -1.53 -1.26 -34.22
CA LYS A 78 -2.28 -1.10 -32.97
C LYS A 78 -1.34 -0.88 -31.77
N MET A 79 -0.28 -1.68 -31.64
CA MET A 79 0.70 -1.53 -30.55
C MET A 79 1.43 -0.18 -30.63
N ASP A 80 1.71 0.33 -31.82
CA ASP A 80 2.29 1.67 -32.02
C ASP A 80 1.36 2.78 -31.52
N ALA A 81 0.06 2.68 -31.79
CA ALA A 81 -0.91 3.63 -31.25
C ALA A 81 -1.02 3.52 -29.72
N ASP A 82 -1.10 2.30 -29.19
CA ASP A 82 -1.27 2.04 -27.76
C ASP A 82 -0.04 2.50 -26.94
N ILE A 83 1.19 2.24 -27.41
CA ILE A 83 2.40 2.58 -26.65
C ILE A 83 2.55 4.09 -26.49
N ARG A 84 2.06 4.88 -27.45
CA ARG A 84 2.07 6.35 -27.39
C ARG A 84 1.13 6.90 -26.32
N GLU A 85 0.09 6.14 -25.95
CA GLU A 85 -0.84 6.50 -24.88
C GLU A 85 -0.35 6.03 -23.50
N PHE A 86 0.24 4.82 -23.42
CA PHE A 86 0.50 4.16 -22.15
C PHE A 86 1.97 4.10 -21.72
N SER A 87 2.92 4.45 -22.59
CA SER A 87 4.32 4.55 -22.20
C SER A 87 4.49 5.62 -21.12
N ARG A 88 5.24 5.28 -20.08
CA ARG A 88 5.59 6.20 -18.98
C ARG A 88 6.99 6.79 -19.13
N ARG A 89 7.70 6.41 -20.20
CA ARG A 89 9.07 6.83 -20.45
C ARG A 89 9.07 8.16 -21.19
N GLU A 90 9.68 9.16 -20.59
CA GLU A 90 9.89 10.47 -21.19
C GLU A 90 11.38 10.85 -21.19
N PRO A 91 11.96 11.28 -22.32
CA PRO A 91 11.36 11.34 -23.66
C PRO A 91 11.13 9.94 -24.27
N PHE A 92 10.12 9.82 -25.13
CA PHE A 92 9.84 8.59 -25.88
C PHE A 92 10.90 8.39 -26.97
N ASP A 93 11.54 7.22 -26.99
CA ASP A 93 12.55 6.88 -28.00
C ASP A 93 11.91 6.21 -29.22
N GLU A 94 11.66 7.02 -30.24
CA GLU A 94 11.03 6.57 -31.49
C GLU A 94 11.89 5.53 -32.22
N GLN A 95 13.22 5.67 -32.22
CA GLN A 95 14.09 4.75 -32.95
C GLN A 95 14.16 3.39 -32.25
N ALA A 96 14.26 3.39 -30.92
CA ALA A 96 14.17 2.17 -30.12
C ALA A 96 12.83 1.47 -30.35
N TRP A 97 11.71 2.20 -30.34
CA TRP A 97 10.39 1.65 -30.57
C TRP A 97 10.24 1.03 -31.96
N GLN A 98 10.66 1.73 -33.02
CA GLN A 98 10.58 1.21 -34.38
C GLN A 98 11.37 -0.10 -34.53
N THR A 99 12.47 -0.26 -33.80
CA THR A 99 13.25 -1.50 -33.78
C THR A 99 12.54 -2.61 -33.00
N PHE A 100 12.11 -2.30 -31.78
CA PHE A 100 11.42 -3.24 -30.89
C PHE A 100 10.11 -3.78 -31.50
N CYS A 101 9.33 -2.92 -32.15
CA CYS A 101 8.05 -3.26 -32.77
C CYS A 101 8.19 -4.32 -33.88
N GLN A 102 9.34 -4.40 -34.57
CA GLN A 102 9.62 -5.45 -35.55
C GLN A 102 9.75 -6.85 -34.91
N GLY A 103 9.98 -6.93 -33.60
CA GLY A 103 9.99 -8.17 -32.82
C GLY A 103 8.60 -8.69 -32.46
N ILE A 104 7.53 -7.95 -32.76
CA ILE A 104 6.15 -8.30 -32.38
C ILE A 104 5.48 -9.06 -33.53
N HIS A 105 4.93 -10.23 -33.25
CA HIS A 105 4.23 -11.10 -34.19
C HIS A 105 2.84 -11.43 -33.67
N TYR A 106 1.94 -11.86 -34.55
CA TYR A 106 0.58 -12.21 -34.17
C TYR A 106 0.08 -13.45 -34.92
N ILE A 107 -0.69 -14.28 -34.22
CA ILE A 107 -1.53 -15.33 -34.81
C ILE A 107 -2.97 -15.19 -34.29
N GLN A 108 -3.93 -15.34 -35.18
CA GLN A 108 -5.33 -15.45 -34.80
C GLN A 108 -5.63 -16.90 -34.42
N GLY A 109 -6.33 -17.10 -33.31
CA GLY A 109 -6.80 -18.44 -32.95
C GLY A 109 -7.66 -18.44 -31.69
N LYS A 110 -8.58 -19.40 -31.62
CA LYS A 110 -9.36 -19.63 -30.40
C LYS A 110 -8.68 -20.65 -29.51
N PHE A 111 -8.84 -20.49 -28.20
CA PHE A 111 -8.19 -21.36 -27.22
C PHE A 111 -8.83 -22.75 -27.13
N ASP A 112 -10.05 -22.93 -27.64
CA ASP A 112 -10.76 -24.21 -27.69
C ASP A 112 -10.47 -25.01 -28.98
N GLU A 113 -9.64 -24.50 -29.88
CA GLU A 113 -9.33 -25.12 -31.17
C GLU A 113 -7.90 -25.71 -31.17
N PRO A 114 -7.72 -27.05 -31.14
CA PRO A 114 -6.39 -27.68 -31.14
C PRO A 114 -5.51 -27.31 -32.35
N GLN A 115 -6.13 -27.03 -33.49
CA GLN A 115 -5.42 -26.61 -34.70
C GLN A 115 -4.68 -25.27 -34.51
N ALA A 116 -5.21 -24.37 -33.68
CA ALA A 116 -4.55 -23.09 -33.38
C ALA A 116 -3.23 -23.31 -32.62
N PHE A 117 -3.13 -24.35 -31.78
CA PHE A 117 -1.90 -24.70 -31.06
C PHE A 117 -0.88 -25.41 -31.95
N THR A 118 -1.34 -26.08 -33.01
CA THR A 118 -0.45 -26.59 -34.08
C THR A 118 0.18 -25.43 -34.84
N GLN A 119 -0.60 -24.43 -35.23
CA GLN A 119 -0.10 -23.21 -35.88
C GLN A 119 0.84 -22.42 -34.95
N LEU A 120 0.52 -22.34 -33.65
CA LEU A 120 1.41 -21.77 -32.65
C LEU A 120 2.77 -22.48 -32.63
N HIS A 121 2.78 -23.81 -32.66
CA HIS A 121 4.02 -24.59 -32.70
C HIS A 121 4.85 -24.28 -33.95
N GLU A 122 4.23 -24.28 -35.13
CA GLU A 122 4.91 -23.93 -36.39
C GLU A 122 5.50 -22.53 -36.35
N LYS A 123 4.74 -21.55 -35.82
CA LYS A 123 5.21 -20.17 -35.70
C LYS A 123 6.36 -20.02 -34.70
N LEU A 124 6.33 -20.76 -33.59
CA LEU A 124 7.44 -20.77 -32.63
C LEU A 124 8.74 -21.30 -33.25
N VAL A 125 8.67 -22.35 -34.07
CA VAL A 125 9.83 -22.88 -34.79
C VAL A 125 10.38 -21.86 -35.79
N GLU A 126 9.52 -21.18 -36.54
CA GLU A 126 9.91 -20.10 -37.45
C GLU A 126 10.63 -18.95 -36.71
N LEU A 127 10.05 -18.49 -35.60
CA LEU A 127 10.59 -17.39 -34.82
C LEU A 127 11.89 -17.76 -34.09
N ASP A 128 12.01 -18.98 -33.56
CA ASP A 128 13.25 -19.41 -32.92
C ASP A 128 14.41 -19.44 -33.91
N ALA A 129 14.17 -19.88 -35.15
CA ALA A 129 15.16 -19.83 -36.23
C ALA A 129 15.54 -18.40 -36.62
N LEU A 130 14.58 -17.47 -36.58
CA LEU A 130 14.79 -16.06 -36.96
C LEU A 130 15.55 -15.27 -35.88
N TYR A 131 15.20 -15.46 -34.61
CA TYR A 131 15.73 -14.67 -33.48
C TYR A 131 16.82 -15.41 -32.69
N ALA A 132 17.08 -16.69 -32.98
CA ALA A 132 18.04 -17.55 -32.28
C ALA A 132 17.79 -17.60 -30.77
N THR A 133 16.55 -17.90 -30.37
CA THR A 133 16.11 -17.84 -28.96
C THR A 133 16.57 -19.02 -28.10
N GLY A 134 17.40 -19.91 -28.67
CA GLY A 134 17.84 -21.14 -28.00
C GLY A 134 16.70 -22.11 -27.72
N GLY A 135 15.57 -21.93 -28.41
CA GLY A 135 14.33 -22.62 -28.18
C GLY A 135 13.74 -22.34 -26.80
N ASN A 136 13.98 -21.21 -26.13
CA ASN A 136 13.33 -20.80 -24.87
C ASN A 136 11.98 -20.13 -25.13
N VAL A 137 10.95 -20.46 -24.36
CA VAL A 137 9.60 -19.90 -24.55
C VAL A 137 8.95 -19.58 -23.21
N LEU A 138 8.47 -18.34 -23.10
CA LEU A 138 7.70 -17.82 -21.99
C LEU A 138 6.24 -17.66 -22.41
N PHE A 139 5.32 -18.40 -21.78
CA PHE A 139 3.90 -18.27 -22.02
C PHE A 139 3.28 -17.31 -20.99
N TYR A 140 2.58 -16.28 -21.44
CA TYR A 140 1.89 -15.34 -20.57
C TYR A 140 0.39 -15.46 -20.73
N MET A 141 -0.31 -15.84 -19.66
CA MET A 141 -1.77 -15.94 -19.64
C MET A 141 -2.42 -14.58 -19.32
N ALA A 142 -2.47 -13.66 -20.29
CA ALA A 142 -3.21 -12.40 -20.18
C ALA A 142 -4.71 -12.61 -20.49
N THR A 143 -5.28 -13.65 -19.88
CA THR A 143 -6.65 -14.14 -20.12
C THR A 143 -7.39 -14.34 -18.79
N PRO A 144 -8.73 -14.47 -18.80
CA PRO A 144 -9.47 -14.80 -17.58
C PRO A 144 -9.13 -16.20 -17.05
N PRO A 145 -9.19 -16.45 -15.72
CA PRO A 145 -8.83 -17.75 -15.14
C PRO A 145 -9.58 -18.96 -15.69
N ALA A 146 -10.81 -18.76 -16.18
CA ALA A 146 -11.65 -19.82 -16.74
C ALA A 146 -11.02 -20.55 -17.95
N VAL A 147 -10.04 -19.95 -18.63
CA VAL A 147 -9.36 -20.58 -19.78
C VAL A 147 -7.96 -21.11 -19.46
N PHE A 148 -7.44 -20.94 -18.23
CA PHE A 148 -6.08 -21.37 -17.88
C PHE A 148 -5.87 -22.88 -18.05
N SER A 149 -6.83 -23.70 -17.59
CA SER A 149 -6.75 -25.15 -17.75
C SER A 149 -6.85 -25.58 -19.22
N MET A 150 -7.69 -24.92 -20.02
CA MET A 150 -7.87 -25.24 -21.44
C MET A 150 -6.60 -24.93 -22.24
N ILE A 151 -6.02 -23.74 -22.04
CA ILE A 151 -4.75 -23.36 -22.69
C ILE A 151 -3.64 -24.33 -22.28
N SER A 152 -3.55 -24.68 -20.99
CA SER A 152 -2.54 -25.62 -20.50
C SER A 152 -2.67 -27.01 -21.09
N LEU A 153 -3.90 -27.52 -21.23
CA LEU A 153 -4.18 -28.80 -21.88
C LEU A 153 -3.70 -28.81 -23.34
N HIS A 154 -4.09 -27.82 -24.13
CA HIS A 154 -3.69 -27.79 -25.54
C HIS A 154 -2.19 -27.53 -25.75
N LEU A 155 -1.55 -26.80 -24.84
CA LEU A 155 -0.09 -26.69 -24.83
C LEU A 155 0.58 -28.05 -24.54
N ASP A 156 0.03 -28.86 -23.63
CA ASP A 156 0.54 -30.21 -23.37
C ASP A 156 0.32 -31.17 -24.54
N GLU A 157 -0.87 -31.17 -25.15
CA GLU A 157 -1.20 -32.00 -26.30
C GLU A 157 -0.32 -31.67 -27.51
N ALA A 158 0.00 -30.39 -27.72
CA ALA A 158 0.97 -29.94 -28.73
C ALA A 158 2.43 -30.15 -28.33
N GLY A 159 2.70 -30.63 -27.10
CA GLY A 159 4.05 -30.82 -26.56
C GLY A 159 4.83 -29.51 -26.31
N LEU A 160 4.13 -28.37 -26.30
CA LEU A 160 4.71 -27.03 -26.17
C LEU A 160 5.13 -26.69 -24.74
N ASN A 161 4.63 -27.39 -23.72
CA ASN A 161 5.04 -27.25 -22.32
C ASN A 161 6.30 -28.07 -21.93
N ARG A 162 6.77 -28.96 -22.81
CA ARG A 162 7.92 -29.86 -22.58
C ARG A 162 9.20 -29.23 -23.12
N SER A 163 10.29 -29.30 -22.36
CA SER A 163 11.59 -28.81 -22.80
C SER A 163 12.19 -29.74 -23.85
N ASN A 164 12.52 -29.20 -25.02
CA ASN A 164 13.26 -29.86 -26.10
C ASN A 164 14.57 -29.09 -26.40
N GLY A 165 15.29 -28.67 -25.36
CA GLY A 165 16.55 -27.92 -25.46
C GLY A 165 16.55 -26.64 -24.62
N GLY A 166 15.57 -25.77 -24.84
CA GLY A 166 15.36 -24.55 -24.05
C GLY A 166 14.33 -24.72 -22.92
N TRP A 167 14.22 -23.73 -22.04
CA TRP A 167 13.27 -23.73 -20.94
C TRP A 167 11.84 -23.38 -21.40
N ARG A 168 10.85 -23.86 -20.65
CA ARG A 168 9.42 -23.59 -20.83
C ARG A 168 8.86 -23.08 -19.53
N ARG A 169 8.42 -21.83 -19.51
CA ARG A 169 7.88 -21.17 -18.32
C ARG A 169 6.52 -20.57 -18.64
N ILE A 170 5.67 -20.49 -17.63
CA ILE A 170 4.33 -19.93 -17.75
C ILE A 170 4.07 -18.92 -16.65
N ILE A 171 3.64 -17.73 -17.06
CA ILE A 171 3.12 -16.70 -16.18
C ILE A 171 1.61 -16.78 -16.13
N VAL A 172 1.08 -16.79 -14.90
CA VAL A 172 -0.36 -16.85 -14.63
C VAL A 172 -0.75 -15.61 -13.82
N GLU A 173 -1.83 -14.95 -14.26
CA GLU A 173 -2.37 -13.75 -13.62
C GLU A 173 -3.37 -14.07 -12.50
N LYS A 174 -3.52 -13.11 -11.59
CA LYS A 174 -4.58 -13.16 -10.57
C LYS A 174 -5.97 -12.97 -11.22
N PRO A 175 -7.06 -13.54 -10.66
CA PRO A 175 -7.14 -14.21 -9.35
C PRO A 175 -6.79 -15.71 -9.38
N PHE A 176 -6.05 -16.16 -8.35
CA PHE A 176 -5.74 -17.58 -8.12
C PHE A 176 -6.83 -18.24 -7.27
N GLY A 177 -7.99 -18.47 -7.87
CA GLY A 177 -9.21 -18.90 -7.16
C GLY A 177 -9.95 -17.73 -6.51
N THR A 178 -11.12 -18.02 -5.95
CA THR A 178 -12.00 -17.07 -5.24
C THR A 178 -12.24 -17.46 -3.78
N ASP A 179 -11.75 -18.63 -3.39
CA ASP A 179 -11.78 -19.22 -2.06
C ASP A 179 -10.70 -20.32 -2.02
N LEU A 180 -10.48 -20.92 -0.85
CA LEU A 180 -9.48 -21.97 -0.69
C LEU A 180 -9.72 -23.18 -1.60
N ALA A 181 -10.98 -23.61 -1.76
CA ALA A 181 -11.31 -24.81 -2.52
C ALA A 181 -11.02 -24.63 -4.02
N SER A 182 -11.45 -23.51 -4.58
CA SER A 182 -11.19 -23.13 -5.97
C SER A 182 -9.72 -22.85 -6.24
N ALA A 183 -8.97 -22.31 -5.28
CA ALA A 183 -7.52 -22.13 -5.41
C ALA A 183 -6.78 -23.48 -5.48
N ILE A 184 -7.12 -24.44 -4.61
CA ILE A 184 -6.58 -25.80 -4.65
C ILE A 184 -6.94 -26.49 -5.98
N ALA A 185 -8.19 -26.34 -6.44
CA ALA A 185 -8.63 -26.90 -7.71
C ALA A 185 -7.85 -26.33 -8.90
N LEU A 186 -7.72 -25.00 -9.00
CA LEU A 186 -6.96 -24.33 -10.05
C LEU A 186 -5.49 -24.74 -10.04
N ASN A 187 -4.87 -24.82 -8.87
CA ASN A 187 -3.49 -25.28 -8.74
C ASN A 187 -3.33 -26.72 -9.25
N LYS A 188 -4.25 -27.61 -8.90
CA LYS A 188 -4.24 -29.00 -9.38
C LYS A 188 -4.38 -29.07 -10.90
N GLU A 189 -5.24 -28.24 -11.49
CA GLU A 189 -5.44 -28.18 -12.94
C GLU A 189 -4.18 -27.70 -13.68
N ILE A 190 -3.52 -26.64 -13.18
CA ILE A 190 -2.27 -26.14 -13.78
C ILE A 190 -1.16 -27.19 -13.62
N LEU A 191 -1.00 -27.76 -12.41
CA LEU A 191 0.06 -28.73 -12.11
C LEU A 191 -0.16 -30.12 -12.72
N ALA A 192 -1.32 -30.37 -13.35
CA ALA A 192 -1.52 -31.54 -14.19
C ALA A 192 -0.68 -31.47 -15.47
N PHE A 193 -0.33 -30.26 -15.94
CA PHE A 193 0.38 -30.02 -17.20
C PHE A 193 1.75 -29.35 -17.01
N TRP A 194 1.97 -28.66 -15.89
CA TRP A 194 3.20 -27.92 -15.62
C TRP A 194 3.87 -28.41 -14.34
N LYS A 195 5.22 -28.36 -14.31
CA LYS A 195 5.95 -28.49 -13.04
C LYS A 195 5.93 -27.16 -12.29
N GLU A 196 5.99 -27.20 -10.96
CA GLU A 196 5.97 -25.98 -10.14
C GLU A 196 7.12 -25.01 -10.46
N GLU A 197 8.31 -25.52 -10.83
CA GLU A 197 9.45 -24.70 -11.28
C GLU A 197 9.22 -23.94 -12.59
N GLN A 198 8.19 -24.34 -13.36
CA GLN A 198 7.81 -23.69 -14.61
C GLN A 198 6.71 -22.64 -14.41
N VAL A 199 6.06 -22.57 -13.23
CA VAL A 199 4.87 -21.74 -13.01
C VAL A 199 5.22 -20.48 -12.20
N TYR A 200 4.90 -19.33 -12.79
CA TYR A 200 5.20 -18.00 -12.28
C TYR A 200 3.89 -17.26 -12.01
N ARG A 201 3.41 -17.32 -10.76
CA ARG A 201 2.14 -16.69 -10.34
C ARG A 201 2.39 -15.23 -9.97
N ILE A 202 1.83 -14.30 -10.75
CA ILE A 202 2.07 -12.86 -10.56
C ILE A 202 1.35 -12.30 -9.35
N ASP A 203 2.13 -11.57 -8.55
CA ASP A 203 1.66 -10.53 -7.65
C ASP A 203 2.54 -9.28 -7.90
N HIS A 204 2.01 -8.34 -8.69
CA HIS A 204 2.76 -7.15 -9.13
C HIS A 204 3.26 -6.25 -7.99
N TYR A 205 2.76 -6.38 -6.74
CA TYR A 205 3.35 -5.64 -5.62
C TYR A 205 4.75 -6.14 -5.30
N LEU A 206 5.05 -7.42 -5.55
CA LEU A 206 6.37 -7.99 -5.29
C LEU A 206 7.42 -7.50 -6.27
N GLY A 207 7.01 -7.09 -7.48
CA GLY A 207 7.89 -6.43 -8.45
C GLY A 207 8.25 -4.99 -8.10
N LYS A 208 7.62 -4.37 -7.09
CA LYS A 208 7.94 -2.97 -6.72
C LYS A 208 9.26 -2.89 -5.95
N GLU A 209 10.14 -2.00 -6.38
CA GLU A 209 11.46 -1.75 -5.76
C GLU A 209 11.40 -1.59 -4.24
N ALA A 210 10.47 -0.77 -3.75
CA ALA A 210 10.33 -0.52 -2.32
C ALA A 210 9.88 -1.77 -1.52
N VAL A 211 9.17 -2.72 -2.15
CA VAL A 211 8.81 -4.00 -1.53
C VAL A 211 10.02 -4.93 -1.49
N GLN A 212 10.80 -5.01 -2.57
CA GLN A 212 12.02 -5.82 -2.62
C GLN A 212 13.06 -5.34 -1.59
N ASN A 213 13.17 -4.02 -1.41
CA ASN A 213 14.06 -3.40 -0.44
C ASN A 213 13.70 -3.75 1.03
N LEU A 214 12.52 -4.30 1.31
CA LEU A 214 12.24 -4.85 2.65
C LEU A 214 13.24 -5.96 3.03
N LEU A 215 13.61 -6.82 2.07
CA LEU A 215 14.58 -7.89 2.29
C LEU A 215 16.00 -7.34 2.45
N ALA A 216 16.41 -6.46 1.52
CA ALA A 216 17.72 -5.82 1.57
C ALA A 216 17.90 -5.03 2.88
N PHE A 217 16.90 -4.22 3.26
CA PHE A 217 16.92 -3.45 4.49
C PHE A 217 17.10 -4.35 5.72
N ARG A 218 16.30 -5.44 5.84
CA ARG A 218 16.34 -6.31 7.01
C ARG A 218 17.65 -7.08 7.14
N PHE A 219 18.14 -7.64 6.03
CA PHE A 219 19.23 -8.63 6.10
C PHE A 219 20.60 -8.08 5.73
N ALA A 220 20.71 -6.89 5.11
CA ALA A 220 22.00 -6.23 4.88
C ALA A 220 22.42 -5.31 6.04
N ASN A 221 21.48 -4.89 6.90
CA ASN A 221 21.75 -3.91 7.95
C ASN A 221 21.82 -4.59 9.33
N GLY A 222 23.03 -4.95 9.76
CA GLY A 222 23.27 -5.59 11.06
C GLY A 222 22.78 -4.83 12.28
N MET A 223 22.51 -3.51 12.17
CA MET A 223 21.95 -2.73 13.27
C MET A 223 20.45 -2.97 13.51
N PHE A 224 19.69 -3.32 12.47
CA PHE A 224 18.22 -3.42 12.56
C PHE A 224 17.73 -4.81 12.92
N GLU A 225 18.37 -5.88 12.42
CA GLU A 225 17.93 -7.26 12.67
C GLU A 225 17.83 -7.62 14.17
N PRO A 226 18.75 -7.19 15.07
CA PRO A 226 18.60 -7.42 16.51
C PRO A 226 17.35 -6.77 17.13
N LEU A 227 16.82 -5.72 16.51
CA LEU A 227 15.59 -5.01 16.92
C LEU A 227 14.33 -5.64 16.32
N TRP A 228 14.46 -6.64 15.45
CA TRP A 228 13.36 -7.15 14.62
C TRP A 228 12.57 -8.28 15.29
N ASN A 229 12.08 -8.05 16.51
CA ASN A 229 11.40 -9.07 17.31
C ASN A 229 10.46 -8.48 18.38
N ARG A 230 9.65 -9.34 19.01
CA ARG A 230 8.69 -8.99 20.08
C ARG A 230 9.25 -8.23 21.28
N THR A 231 10.55 -8.30 21.54
CA THR A 231 11.18 -7.55 22.65
C THR A 231 11.26 -6.07 22.33
N HIS A 232 11.43 -5.71 21.06
CA HIS A 232 11.65 -4.33 20.63
C HIS A 232 10.48 -3.76 19.84
N ILE A 233 9.72 -4.58 19.11
CA ILE A 233 8.56 -4.16 18.33
C ILE A 233 7.30 -4.30 19.19
N ASP A 234 6.48 -3.24 19.22
CA ASP A 234 5.16 -3.25 19.86
C ASP A 234 4.08 -3.78 18.91
N HIS A 235 4.03 -3.25 17.69
CA HIS A 235 3.11 -3.67 16.64
C HIS A 235 3.58 -3.23 15.25
N ILE A 236 2.95 -3.80 14.24
CA ILE A 236 3.18 -3.48 12.83
C ILE A 236 1.87 -3.06 12.19
N GLN A 237 1.91 -2.09 11.28
CA GLN A 237 0.78 -1.65 10.47
C GLN A 237 1.15 -1.79 8.99
N ILE A 238 0.28 -2.38 8.17
CA ILE A 238 0.41 -2.44 6.71
C ILE A 238 -0.87 -1.85 6.12
N THR A 239 -0.72 -0.73 5.42
CA THR A 239 -1.83 0.01 4.82
C THR A 239 -1.68 -0.01 3.31
N ALA A 240 -2.75 -0.33 2.57
CA ALA A 240 -2.83 -0.09 1.13
C ALA A 240 -4.20 0.50 0.77
N THR A 241 -4.29 1.81 0.59
CA THR A 241 -5.52 2.56 0.32
C THR A 241 -5.52 3.18 -1.07
N GLU A 242 -6.71 3.31 -1.64
CA GLU A 242 -6.95 3.94 -2.93
C GLU A 242 -7.98 5.06 -2.80
N GLN A 243 -7.73 6.19 -3.48
CA GLN A 243 -8.68 7.31 -3.55
C GLN A 243 -9.85 7.06 -4.51
N VAL A 244 -9.64 6.19 -5.50
CA VAL A 244 -10.66 5.88 -6.51
C VAL A 244 -11.71 4.92 -5.95
N GLY A 245 -12.93 5.02 -6.49
CA GLY A 245 -13.99 4.04 -6.23
C GLY A 245 -13.79 2.75 -7.02
N VAL A 246 -14.87 1.99 -7.21
CA VAL A 246 -14.86 0.82 -8.11
C VAL A 246 -14.91 1.23 -9.59
N GLU A 247 -15.39 2.44 -9.87
CA GLU A 247 -15.55 2.99 -11.21
C GLU A 247 -16.32 2.01 -12.13
N TRP A 248 -15.82 1.72 -13.34
CA TRP A 248 -16.46 0.83 -14.30
C TRP A 248 -16.35 -0.67 -13.97
N ARG A 249 -15.62 -1.04 -12.90
CA ARG A 249 -15.31 -2.45 -12.55
C ARG A 249 -16.31 -3.08 -11.56
N GLY A 250 -17.50 -2.51 -11.40
CA GLY A 250 -18.52 -2.98 -10.44
C GLY A 250 -18.81 -4.47 -10.51
N ALA A 251 -19.06 -5.01 -11.71
CA ALA A 251 -19.36 -6.42 -11.93
C ALA A 251 -18.24 -7.39 -11.49
N TYR A 252 -16.99 -6.97 -11.65
CA TYR A 252 -15.83 -7.73 -11.18
C TYR A 252 -15.70 -7.64 -9.65
N TYR A 253 -15.82 -6.42 -9.12
CA TYR A 253 -15.58 -6.17 -7.71
C TYR A 253 -16.64 -6.80 -6.81
N GLU A 254 -17.89 -6.92 -7.27
CA GLU A 254 -18.97 -7.66 -6.58
C GLU A 254 -18.61 -9.10 -6.24
N LYS A 255 -17.70 -9.72 -7.00
CA LYS A 255 -17.25 -11.09 -6.76
C LYS A 255 -15.96 -11.15 -5.95
N SER A 256 -15.19 -10.06 -5.94
CA SER A 256 -13.88 -10.00 -5.31
C SER A 256 -13.97 -9.46 -3.89
N GLY A 257 -14.49 -8.24 -3.73
CA GLY A 257 -14.34 -7.43 -2.52
C GLY A 257 -12.88 -7.07 -2.25
N VAL A 258 -12.64 -6.15 -1.31
CA VAL A 258 -11.26 -5.75 -0.99
C VAL A 258 -10.47 -6.88 -0.32
N MET A 259 -11.14 -7.84 0.33
CA MET A 259 -10.47 -8.98 0.97
C MET A 259 -9.70 -9.82 -0.06
N ARG A 260 -10.33 -10.14 -1.20
CA ARG A 260 -9.70 -10.95 -2.27
C ARG A 260 -8.82 -10.11 -3.19
N ASP A 261 -9.21 -8.86 -3.45
CA ASP A 261 -8.51 -8.00 -4.40
C ASP A 261 -7.13 -7.54 -3.88
N MET A 262 -7.04 -7.25 -2.57
CA MET A 262 -5.88 -6.61 -1.94
C MET A 262 -5.30 -7.37 -0.75
N ILE A 263 -6.13 -7.86 0.18
CA ILE A 263 -5.63 -8.42 1.44
C ILE A 263 -5.03 -9.81 1.24
N GLN A 264 -5.79 -10.72 0.60
CA GLN A 264 -5.42 -12.12 0.41
C GLN A 264 -4.06 -12.30 -0.28
N ASN A 265 -3.71 -11.38 -1.19
CA ASN A 265 -2.48 -11.39 -1.97
C ASN A 265 -1.46 -10.37 -1.41
N HIS A 266 -1.54 -9.12 -1.83
CA HIS A 266 -0.54 -8.08 -1.68
C HIS A 266 -0.13 -7.86 -0.23
N LEU A 267 -1.10 -7.70 0.69
CA LEU A 267 -0.79 -7.41 2.09
C LEU A 267 -0.19 -8.62 2.82
N PHE A 268 -0.65 -9.84 2.54
CA PHE A 268 -0.02 -11.04 3.12
C PHE A 268 1.39 -11.26 2.58
N GLN A 269 1.65 -10.98 1.31
CA GLN A 269 3.00 -11.08 0.76
C GLN A 269 3.95 -10.05 1.37
N MET A 270 3.53 -8.78 1.51
CA MET A 270 4.31 -7.75 2.20
C MET A 270 4.54 -8.11 3.68
N MET A 271 3.53 -8.64 4.37
CA MET A 271 3.67 -9.14 5.74
C MET A 271 4.69 -10.28 5.82
N ALA A 272 4.65 -11.21 4.86
CA ALA A 272 5.58 -12.33 4.80
C ALA A 272 7.03 -11.85 4.67
N TYR A 273 7.34 -10.95 3.74
CA TYR A 273 8.69 -10.38 3.62
C TYR A 273 9.15 -9.63 4.86
N LEU A 274 8.26 -8.82 5.44
CA LEU A 274 8.59 -8.03 6.61
C LEU A 274 8.87 -8.89 7.85
N CYS A 275 8.15 -10.00 8.01
CA CYS A 275 8.15 -10.76 9.26
C CYS A 275 8.89 -12.11 9.17
N MET A 276 9.29 -12.59 8.00
CA MET A 276 9.95 -13.92 7.84
C MET A 276 11.27 -13.98 8.60
N GLU A 277 11.76 -15.18 8.92
CA GLU A 277 13.13 -15.31 9.44
C GLU A 277 14.16 -15.02 8.34
N PRO A 278 15.43 -14.73 8.70
CA PRO A 278 16.51 -14.65 7.71
C PRO A 278 16.60 -15.94 6.90
N PRO A 279 16.52 -15.88 5.56
CA PRO A 279 16.69 -17.05 4.72
C PRO A 279 18.17 -17.47 4.72
N THR A 280 18.43 -18.73 4.37
CA THR A 280 19.81 -19.26 4.30
C THR A 280 20.61 -18.68 3.12
N SER A 281 19.92 -18.16 2.10
CA SER A 281 20.47 -17.52 0.92
C SER A 281 19.38 -16.67 0.24
N PHE A 282 19.73 -15.95 -0.83
CA PHE A 282 18.78 -15.24 -1.69
C PHE A 282 18.21 -16.10 -2.82
N GLU A 283 18.48 -17.41 -2.82
CA GLU A 283 17.85 -18.35 -3.75
C GLU A 283 16.33 -18.34 -3.58
N ALA A 284 15.60 -18.44 -4.70
CA ALA A 284 14.14 -18.35 -4.73
C ALA A 284 13.47 -19.25 -3.67
N ASP A 285 13.88 -20.51 -3.57
CA ASP A 285 13.29 -21.44 -2.59
C ASP A 285 13.65 -21.13 -1.14
N ALA A 286 14.84 -20.60 -0.86
CA ALA A 286 15.21 -20.21 0.51
C ALA A 286 14.28 -19.09 1.01
N ILE A 287 14.00 -18.10 0.16
CA ILE A 287 13.06 -17.01 0.46
C ILE A 287 11.62 -17.55 0.57
N ARG A 288 11.15 -18.32 -0.42
CA ARG A 288 9.77 -18.84 -0.44
C ARG A 288 9.48 -19.77 0.74
N ASN A 289 10.45 -20.56 1.18
CA ASN A 289 10.32 -21.42 2.36
C ASN A 289 10.12 -20.60 3.65
N GLU A 290 10.86 -19.52 3.85
CA GLU A 290 10.70 -18.68 5.04
C GLU A 290 9.38 -17.87 5.01
N LYS A 291 8.93 -17.44 3.83
CA LYS A 291 7.58 -16.87 3.65
C LYS A 291 6.49 -17.89 4.03
N PHE A 292 6.60 -19.13 3.54
CA PHE A 292 5.61 -20.17 3.81
C PHE A 292 5.56 -20.53 5.29
N LYS A 293 6.72 -20.68 5.93
CA LYS A 293 6.85 -20.95 7.37
C LYS A 293 6.21 -19.84 8.21
N LEU A 294 6.38 -18.57 7.82
CA LEU A 294 5.69 -17.46 8.48
C LEU A 294 4.18 -17.56 8.31
N LEU A 295 3.68 -17.63 7.07
CA LEU A 295 2.23 -17.64 6.82
C LEU A 295 1.58 -18.86 7.47
N SER A 296 2.29 -19.97 7.54
CA SER A 296 1.85 -21.17 8.24
C SER A 296 1.68 -20.97 9.74
N ALA A 297 2.44 -20.05 10.35
CA ALA A 297 2.34 -19.68 11.75
C ALA A 297 1.27 -18.61 12.03
N VAL A 298 0.57 -18.10 11.00
CA VAL A 298 -0.55 -17.17 11.23
C VAL A 298 -1.71 -17.92 11.86
N ARG A 299 -2.20 -17.39 13.00
CA ARG A 299 -3.34 -17.96 13.70
C ARG A 299 -4.62 -17.77 12.89
N LEU A 300 -5.30 -18.87 12.58
CA LEU A 300 -6.61 -18.84 11.95
C LEU A 300 -7.66 -18.26 12.91
N MET A 301 -8.54 -17.40 12.41
CA MET A 301 -9.58 -16.78 13.22
C MET A 301 -10.76 -17.75 13.41
N SER A 302 -11.20 -17.95 14.66
CA SER A 302 -12.54 -18.46 14.92
C SER A 302 -13.60 -17.39 14.59
N ARG A 303 -14.89 -17.75 14.50
CA ARG A 303 -15.97 -16.75 14.29
C ARG A 303 -15.96 -15.64 15.33
N GLU A 304 -15.69 -15.98 16.59
CA GLU A 304 -15.55 -15.01 17.68
C GLU A 304 -14.32 -14.11 17.49
N ASP A 305 -13.21 -14.66 17.00
CA ASP A 305 -12.05 -13.86 16.64
C ASP A 305 -12.33 -12.91 15.47
N VAL A 306 -13.09 -13.33 14.45
CA VAL A 306 -13.48 -12.48 13.32
C VAL A 306 -14.23 -11.25 13.84
N ALA A 307 -15.24 -11.44 14.70
CA ALA A 307 -16.01 -10.33 15.26
C ALA A 307 -15.17 -9.32 16.05
N ARG A 308 -14.02 -9.74 16.62
CA ARG A 308 -13.13 -8.88 17.43
C ARG A 308 -11.93 -8.33 16.66
N ASN A 309 -11.49 -9.02 15.63
CA ASN A 309 -10.19 -8.80 14.99
C ASN A 309 -10.31 -8.51 13.48
N ALA A 310 -11.52 -8.50 12.91
CA ALA A 310 -11.77 -8.18 11.52
C ALA A 310 -12.88 -7.13 11.40
N VAL A 311 -12.64 -6.13 10.57
CA VAL A 311 -13.59 -5.05 10.25
C VAL A 311 -13.80 -5.06 8.75
N ARG A 312 -15.05 -4.92 8.33
CA ARG A 312 -15.43 -4.66 6.93
C ARG A 312 -16.16 -3.32 6.83
N GLY A 313 -16.05 -2.69 5.67
CA GLY A 313 -16.75 -1.45 5.36
C GLY A 313 -17.21 -1.40 3.91
N GLN A 314 -18.21 -0.56 3.64
CA GLN A 314 -18.67 -0.24 2.29
C GLN A 314 -18.88 1.27 2.14
N TYR A 315 -18.32 1.87 1.10
CA TYR A 315 -18.38 3.33 0.94
C TYR A 315 -19.78 3.82 0.55
N ALA A 316 -20.22 4.88 1.22
CA ALA A 316 -21.38 5.68 0.89
C ALA A 316 -21.02 6.80 -0.09
N ALA A 317 -22.04 7.54 -0.55
CA ALA A 317 -21.84 8.77 -1.29
C ALA A 317 -20.95 9.76 -0.52
N GLY A 318 -20.26 10.62 -1.25
CA GLY A 318 -19.33 11.58 -0.66
C GLY A 318 -18.78 12.54 -1.71
N VAL A 319 -17.51 12.92 -1.56
CA VAL A 319 -16.85 13.91 -2.42
C VAL A 319 -15.53 13.33 -2.91
N LYS A 320 -15.29 13.42 -4.22
CA LYS A 320 -14.05 13.00 -4.87
C LYS A 320 -12.90 13.99 -4.56
N PRO A 321 -11.63 13.62 -4.78
CA PRO A 321 -10.50 14.53 -4.56
C PRO A 321 -10.57 15.84 -5.37
N ASP A 322 -11.24 15.84 -6.52
CA ASP A 322 -11.47 17.03 -7.36
C ASP A 322 -12.65 17.92 -6.89
N GLY A 323 -13.31 17.55 -5.79
CA GLY A 323 -14.47 18.25 -5.22
C GLY A 323 -15.81 17.85 -5.82
N THR A 324 -15.85 16.96 -6.82
CA THR A 324 -17.12 16.52 -7.44
C THR A 324 -17.87 15.51 -6.57
N PRO A 325 -19.22 15.42 -6.68
CA PRO A 325 -19.99 14.42 -5.95
C PRO A 325 -19.62 12.98 -6.35
N ALA A 326 -19.50 12.11 -5.37
CA ALA A 326 -19.29 10.68 -5.56
C ALA A 326 -20.54 9.89 -5.14
N VAL A 327 -20.89 8.86 -5.90
CA VAL A 327 -21.95 7.90 -5.54
C VAL A 327 -21.44 6.87 -4.53
N GLY A 328 -22.34 6.23 -3.81
CA GLY A 328 -22.00 5.10 -2.94
C GLY A 328 -21.87 3.81 -3.73
N TYR A 329 -21.23 2.80 -3.15
CA TYR A 329 -20.91 1.55 -3.85
C TYR A 329 -22.14 0.86 -4.46
N ARG A 330 -23.25 0.80 -3.72
CA ARG A 330 -24.53 0.21 -4.18
C ARG A 330 -25.21 0.96 -5.32
N GLN A 331 -24.74 2.17 -5.63
CA GLN A 331 -25.22 2.99 -6.75
C GLN A 331 -24.27 2.97 -7.95
N GLU A 332 -23.15 2.26 -7.86
CA GLU A 332 -22.19 2.14 -8.95
C GLU A 332 -22.73 1.26 -10.09
N ALA A 333 -22.20 1.47 -11.29
CA ALA A 333 -22.58 0.67 -12.44
C ALA A 333 -22.29 -0.83 -12.22
N HIS A 334 -23.28 -1.67 -12.49
CA HIS A 334 -23.19 -3.13 -12.36
C HIS A 334 -22.91 -3.65 -10.93
N VAL A 335 -23.36 -2.92 -9.90
CA VAL A 335 -23.36 -3.36 -8.50
C VAL A 335 -24.79 -3.64 -8.03
N HIS A 336 -24.98 -4.68 -7.20
CA HIS A 336 -26.30 -4.98 -6.65
C HIS A 336 -26.71 -3.93 -5.59
N PRO A 337 -27.95 -3.39 -5.62
CA PRO A 337 -28.41 -2.38 -4.67
C PRO A 337 -28.37 -2.81 -3.19
N ASP A 338 -28.50 -4.12 -2.94
CA ASP A 338 -28.40 -4.72 -1.60
C ASP A 338 -27.06 -5.43 -1.34
N SER A 339 -26.01 -5.06 -2.08
CA SER A 339 -24.71 -5.72 -1.99
C SER A 339 -24.14 -5.72 -0.56
N ASN A 340 -23.58 -6.86 -0.18
CA ASN A 340 -22.84 -7.07 1.08
C ASN A 340 -21.32 -7.08 0.85
N THR A 341 -20.85 -6.76 -0.35
CA THR A 341 -19.44 -6.77 -0.72
C THR A 341 -18.70 -5.65 0.00
N GLU A 342 -17.59 -5.99 0.65
CA GLU A 342 -16.75 -5.02 1.34
C GLU A 342 -15.83 -4.27 0.36
N THR A 343 -15.82 -2.94 0.48
CA THR A 343 -14.88 -2.05 -0.22
C THR A 343 -13.77 -1.54 0.69
N PHE A 344 -13.85 -1.86 1.98
CA PHE A 344 -12.83 -1.64 3.00
C PHE A 344 -12.74 -2.87 3.90
N ALA A 345 -11.52 -3.23 4.32
CA ALA A 345 -11.32 -4.24 5.34
C ALA A 345 -10.07 -3.93 6.17
N ALA A 346 -10.15 -4.23 7.47
CA ALA A 346 -9.01 -4.16 8.38
C ALA A 346 -8.94 -5.43 9.25
N LEU A 347 -7.75 -6.00 9.41
CA LEU A 347 -7.51 -7.23 10.15
C LEU A 347 -6.43 -7.02 11.22
N LYS A 348 -6.61 -7.61 12.39
CA LYS A 348 -5.59 -7.77 13.42
C LYS A 348 -5.11 -9.22 13.41
N ILE A 349 -3.95 -9.44 12.79
CA ILE A 349 -3.31 -10.74 12.61
C ILE A 349 -2.40 -11.06 13.81
N ARG A 350 -2.37 -12.33 14.19
CA ARG A 350 -1.43 -12.90 15.17
C ARG A 350 -0.57 -13.97 14.53
N ILE A 351 0.73 -13.92 14.78
CA ILE A 351 1.71 -14.89 14.29
C ILE A 351 2.23 -15.70 15.49
N ASP A 352 1.94 -17.00 15.51
CA ASP A 352 2.28 -17.92 16.59
C ASP A 352 3.66 -18.53 16.40
N ASN A 353 4.70 -17.70 16.52
CA ASN A 353 6.09 -18.14 16.55
C ASN A 353 6.91 -17.38 17.62
N TRP A 354 8.15 -17.81 17.86
CA TRP A 354 9.01 -17.21 18.91
C TRP A 354 9.28 -15.72 18.70
N ARG A 355 9.48 -15.28 17.46
CA ARG A 355 9.84 -13.90 17.11
C ARG A 355 8.67 -12.92 17.31
N TRP A 356 7.45 -13.34 16.95
CA TRP A 356 6.28 -12.46 16.85
C TRP A 356 5.19 -12.72 17.89
N HIS A 357 5.34 -13.71 18.77
CA HIS A 357 4.36 -13.97 19.81
C HIS A 357 4.04 -12.71 20.63
N GLY A 358 2.76 -12.32 20.64
CA GLY A 358 2.25 -11.14 21.34
C GLY A 358 2.33 -9.82 20.57
N VAL A 359 2.98 -9.79 19.39
CA VAL A 359 3.03 -8.63 18.50
C VAL A 359 1.89 -8.74 17.48
N PRO A 360 0.90 -7.83 17.49
CA PRO A 360 -0.12 -7.82 16.45
C PRO A 360 0.39 -7.15 15.18
N VAL A 361 -0.02 -7.70 14.05
CA VAL A 361 0.13 -7.08 12.74
C VAL A 361 -1.24 -6.61 12.27
N TYR A 362 -1.38 -5.31 12.05
CA TYR A 362 -2.62 -4.71 11.56
C TYR A 362 -2.52 -4.54 10.05
N LEU A 363 -3.45 -5.12 9.32
CA LEU A 363 -3.59 -4.97 7.87
C LEU A 363 -4.81 -4.09 7.62
N ARG A 364 -4.75 -3.12 6.71
CA ARG A 364 -5.95 -2.46 6.20
C ARG A 364 -5.83 -2.13 4.72
N SER A 365 -6.94 -2.26 4.02
CA SER A 365 -7.08 -1.81 2.64
C SER A 365 -8.48 -1.30 2.39
N GLY A 366 -8.61 -0.35 1.46
CA GLY A 366 -9.92 0.16 1.07
C GLY A 366 -9.88 1.07 -0.15
N LYS A 367 -11.02 1.13 -0.83
CA LYS A 367 -11.34 2.06 -1.92
C LYS A 367 -12.09 3.28 -1.40
N ALA A 368 -12.10 4.33 -2.21
CA ALA A 368 -12.74 5.61 -1.90
C ALA A 368 -12.22 6.22 -0.57
N MET A 369 -10.92 6.07 -0.32
CA MET A 369 -10.25 6.55 0.89
C MET A 369 -9.78 7.99 0.72
N GLU A 370 -9.45 8.66 1.82
CA GLU A 370 -8.90 10.03 1.83
C GLU A 370 -7.64 10.15 0.94
N ASN A 371 -6.70 9.21 1.08
CA ASN A 371 -5.40 9.24 0.42
C ASN A 371 -5.05 7.91 -0.24
N LYS A 372 -4.32 7.97 -1.36
CA LYS A 372 -3.66 6.81 -1.97
C LYS A 372 -2.33 6.59 -1.25
N ALA A 373 -2.18 5.46 -0.57
CA ALA A 373 -0.98 5.14 0.19
C ALA A 373 -0.80 3.63 0.32
N THR A 374 0.41 3.15 0.06
CA THR A 374 0.90 1.81 0.41
C THR A 374 2.11 2.00 1.33
N GLU A 375 1.95 1.68 2.60
CA GLU A 375 2.96 1.95 3.63
C GLU A 375 2.99 0.85 4.69
N ILE A 376 4.18 0.62 5.23
CA ILE A 376 4.43 -0.28 6.36
C ILE A 376 5.00 0.54 7.51
N VAL A 377 4.38 0.46 8.68
CA VAL A 377 4.86 1.10 9.91
C VAL A 377 5.24 0.05 10.93
N VAL A 378 6.52 0.00 11.27
CA VAL A 378 7.05 -0.78 12.40
C VAL A 378 7.17 0.14 13.60
N GLN A 379 6.31 -0.08 14.61
CA GLN A 379 6.34 0.71 15.83
C GLN A 379 7.09 -0.02 16.93
N PHE A 380 8.16 0.60 17.41
CA PHE A 380 8.97 0.06 18.51
C PHE A 380 8.31 0.29 19.86
N ARG A 381 8.73 -0.48 20.86
CA ARG A 381 8.37 -0.25 22.26
C ARG A 381 9.01 1.05 22.74
N ARG A 382 8.27 1.77 23.58
CA ARG A 382 8.77 2.99 24.22
C ARG A 382 9.85 2.65 25.24
N ALA A 383 10.91 3.45 25.25
CA ALA A 383 11.98 3.34 26.25
C ALA A 383 11.45 3.65 27.68
N PRO A 384 12.02 3.02 28.73
CA PRO A 384 11.69 3.35 30.10
C PRO A 384 11.98 4.83 30.44
N GLU A 385 11.04 5.51 31.08
CA GLU A 385 11.15 6.96 31.36
C GLU A 385 12.03 7.31 32.57
N PHE A 386 12.38 6.33 33.42
CA PHE A 386 12.98 6.60 34.74
C PHE A 386 14.30 7.36 34.67
N THR A 387 15.11 7.17 33.62
CA THR A 387 16.38 7.89 33.40
C THR A 387 16.19 9.40 33.28
N PHE A 388 15.01 9.86 32.86
CA PHE A 388 14.70 11.27 32.66
C PHE A 388 13.97 11.91 33.85
N ARG A 389 13.81 11.20 34.97
CA ARG A 389 13.24 11.77 36.21
C ARG A 389 14.01 13.02 36.65
N GLY A 390 13.28 14.04 37.10
CA GLY A 390 13.88 15.33 37.48
C GLY A 390 14.25 16.23 36.30
N THR A 391 13.94 15.81 35.06
CA THR A 391 14.10 16.64 33.87
C THR A 391 12.75 16.90 33.19
N PRO A 392 12.62 17.98 32.38
CA PRO A 392 11.42 18.20 31.59
C PRO A 392 11.10 17.08 30.58
N ALA A 393 12.07 16.22 30.24
CA ALA A 393 11.88 15.09 29.33
C ALA A 393 11.04 13.95 29.93
N PHE A 394 10.82 13.92 31.25
CA PHE A 394 9.90 12.97 31.87
C PHE A 394 8.48 13.15 31.30
N GLY A 395 7.82 12.06 30.90
CA GLY A 395 6.54 12.13 30.19
C GLY A 395 6.60 12.61 28.73
N GLN A 396 7.80 12.86 28.16
CA GLN A 396 7.99 13.24 26.74
C GLN A 396 8.50 12.08 25.87
N LEU A 397 8.74 10.89 26.43
CA LEU A 397 9.20 9.76 25.64
C LEU A 397 8.05 9.17 24.82
N GLU A 398 8.29 9.07 23.52
CA GLU A 398 7.42 8.42 22.55
C GLU A 398 8.14 7.22 21.92
N ALA A 399 7.35 6.29 21.39
CA ALA A 399 7.86 5.15 20.64
C ALA A 399 8.60 5.61 19.37
N ASN A 400 9.68 4.92 19.03
CA ASN A 400 10.30 5.09 17.72
C ASN A 400 9.45 4.41 16.65
N GLN A 401 9.54 4.91 15.41
CA GLN A 401 8.80 4.37 14.27
C GLN A 401 9.74 4.25 13.10
N LEU A 402 9.70 3.11 12.42
CA LEU A 402 10.33 2.92 11.12
C LEU A 402 9.22 2.72 10.09
N ILE A 403 9.22 3.55 9.05
CA ILE A 403 8.16 3.64 8.06
C ILE A 403 8.76 3.35 6.70
N PHE A 404 8.24 2.32 6.02
CA PHE A 404 8.54 2.03 4.62
C PHE A 404 7.40 2.56 3.77
N ARG A 405 7.73 3.47 2.86
CA ARG A 405 6.79 4.02 1.88
C ARG A 405 6.97 3.24 0.60
N ILE A 406 5.94 2.48 0.25
CA ILE A 406 5.94 1.62 -0.93
C ILE A 406 5.39 2.37 -2.13
N GLN A 407 4.38 3.23 -1.92
CA GLN A 407 3.82 4.12 -2.95
C GLN A 407 2.79 5.08 -2.34
N PRO A 408 2.70 6.36 -2.73
CA PRO A 408 3.68 7.12 -3.52
C PRO A 408 4.91 7.51 -2.68
N ASP A 409 5.85 8.23 -3.30
CA ASP A 409 7.04 8.80 -2.66
C ASP A 409 7.89 7.73 -1.97
N GLU A 410 8.31 6.74 -2.75
CA GLU A 410 9.06 5.56 -2.34
C GLU A 410 10.26 5.94 -1.46
N GLY A 411 10.37 5.31 -0.29
CA GLY A 411 11.42 5.66 0.66
C GLY A 411 11.28 5.03 2.05
N ILE A 412 12.19 5.40 2.94
CA ILE A 412 12.25 4.91 4.31
C ILE A 412 12.38 6.11 5.27
N GLU A 413 11.59 6.12 6.33
CA GLU A 413 11.61 7.17 7.35
C GLU A 413 11.77 6.57 8.76
N LEU A 414 12.83 6.97 9.47
CA LEU A 414 13.04 6.63 10.86
C LEU A 414 12.71 7.83 11.74
N ARG A 415 11.69 7.69 12.59
CA ARG A 415 11.29 8.69 13.59
C ARG A 415 11.76 8.30 14.98
N PHE A 416 12.52 9.17 15.60
CA PHE A 416 13.11 8.97 16.93
C PHE A 416 13.19 10.28 17.71
N LEU A 417 13.65 10.23 18.96
CA LEU A 417 13.75 11.41 19.82
C LEU A 417 15.18 11.96 19.82
N ALA A 418 15.30 13.28 19.70
CA ALA A 418 16.55 14.01 19.90
C ALA A 418 16.38 15.07 21.00
N LYS A 419 17.48 15.42 21.66
CA LYS A 419 17.52 16.53 22.62
C LYS A 419 17.33 17.84 21.86
N ARG A 420 16.37 18.67 22.28
CA ARG A 420 16.23 20.04 21.78
C ARG A 420 17.52 20.84 22.11
N PRO A 421 18.10 21.57 21.14
CA PRO A 421 19.19 22.49 21.42
C PRO A 421 18.82 23.49 22.53
N GLY A 422 19.71 23.70 23.50
CA GLY A 422 19.45 24.54 24.66
C GLY A 422 19.90 23.92 26.00
N PRO A 423 19.77 24.64 27.12
CA PRO A 423 20.33 24.24 28.41
C PRO A 423 19.52 23.15 29.14
N SER A 424 18.24 22.99 28.83
CA SER A 424 17.36 22.02 29.50
C SER A 424 17.19 20.73 28.69
N MET A 425 17.00 19.60 29.38
CA MET A 425 16.73 18.30 28.75
C MET A 425 15.26 18.20 28.32
N HIS A 426 14.98 18.62 27.09
CA HIS A 426 13.70 18.39 26.41
C HIS A 426 13.91 17.45 25.23
N MET A 427 12.99 16.51 25.04
CA MET A 427 13.02 15.59 23.91
C MET A 427 12.04 16.07 22.83
N ARG A 428 12.46 15.93 21.58
CA ARG A 428 11.62 16.23 20.42
C ARG A 428 11.76 15.11 19.40
N LYS A 429 10.64 14.75 18.78
CA LYS A 429 10.62 13.81 17.65
C LYS A 429 11.26 14.46 16.43
N VAL A 430 12.21 13.76 15.84
CA VAL A 430 12.90 14.11 14.61
C VAL A 430 12.83 12.94 13.64
N ASN A 431 13.00 13.24 12.36
CA ASN A 431 12.94 12.24 11.29
C ASN A 431 14.28 12.20 10.58
N MET A 432 14.77 11.00 10.32
CA MET A 432 15.73 10.73 9.24
C MET A 432 14.94 10.10 8.10
N HIS A 433 15.16 10.57 6.87
CA HIS A 433 14.48 10.05 5.69
C HIS A 433 15.50 9.68 4.61
N PHE A 434 15.10 8.71 3.81
CA PHE A 434 15.72 8.28 2.57
C PHE A 434 14.61 8.24 1.51
N GLU A 435 14.86 8.83 0.35
CA GLU A 435 13.94 8.89 -0.79
C GLU A 435 14.63 8.30 -2.02
N TYR A 436 13.91 7.46 -2.77
CA TYR A 436 14.47 6.79 -3.94
C TYR A 436 14.90 7.78 -5.01
N ASP A 437 14.05 8.75 -5.33
CA ASP A 437 14.31 9.76 -6.36
C ASP A 437 15.48 10.70 -6.02
N GLU A 438 15.86 10.81 -4.74
CA GLU A 438 17.03 11.59 -4.32
C GLU A 438 18.33 10.77 -4.40
N ALA A 439 18.25 9.46 -4.20
CA ALA A 439 19.42 8.59 -4.04
C ALA A 439 19.76 7.78 -5.29
N PHE A 440 18.79 7.52 -6.16
CA PHE A 440 18.91 6.64 -7.32
C PHE A 440 18.31 7.27 -8.57
N VAL A 441 18.80 6.84 -9.74
CA VAL A 441 18.13 7.12 -11.00
C VAL A 441 16.98 6.12 -11.13
N VAL A 442 15.76 6.58 -10.90
CA VAL A 442 14.57 5.74 -10.96
C VAL A 442 13.86 5.98 -12.29
N HIS A 443 13.62 4.90 -13.04
CA HIS A 443 12.72 4.95 -14.18
C HIS A 443 11.30 4.57 -13.72
N PRO A 444 10.24 5.23 -14.24
CA PRO A 444 8.88 4.91 -13.87
C PRO A 444 8.53 3.44 -14.20
N GLY A 445 8.44 2.60 -13.17
CA GLY A 445 8.08 1.18 -13.28
C GLY A 445 6.66 0.89 -12.81
N THR A 446 6.13 -0.24 -13.25
CA THR A 446 4.86 -0.80 -12.75
C THR A 446 5.09 -1.98 -11.81
N GLY A 447 6.31 -2.52 -11.80
CA GLY A 447 6.69 -3.78 -11.17
C GLY A 447 6.65 -4.96 -12.15
N TYR A 448 5.93 -4.84 -13.28
CA TYR A 448 5.91 -5.89 -14.31
C TYR A 448 7.25 -6.03 -15.01
N GLU A 449 8.02 -4.94 -15.15
CA GLU A 449 9.37 -4.95 -15.71
C GLU A 449 10.24 -5.98 -14.99
N THR A 450 10.37 -5.83 -13.67
CA THR A 450 11.18 -6.73 -12.84
C THR A 450 10.66 -8.15 -12.86
N MET A 451 9.33 -8.35 -12.78
CA MET A 451 8.76 -9.70 -12.82
C MET A 451 9.01 -10.39 -14.17
N LEU A 452 8.82 -9.70 -15.28
CA LEU A 452 9.08 -10.27 -16.61
C LEU A 452 10.56 -10.62 -16.77
N TYR A 453 11.45 -9.72 -16.35
CA TYR A 453 12.90 -9.94 -16.36
C TYR A 453 13.31 -11.16 -15.52
N ASP A 454 12.84 -11.27 -14.28
CA ASP A 454 13.14 -12.38 -13.37
C ASP A 454 12.61 -13.71 -13.94
N CYS A 455 11.41 -13.70 -14.52
CA CYS A 455 10.85 -14.90 -15.14
C CYS A 455 11.67 -15.36 -16.34
N MET A 456 12.24 -14.44 -17.12
CA MET A 456 13.16 -14.78 -18.23
C MET A 456 14.50 -15.32 -17.70
N HIS A 457 15.00 -14.84 -16.56
CA HIS A 457 16.17 -15.42 -15.89
C HIS A 457 15.88 -16.76 -15.17
N GLY A 458 14.62 -17.01 -14.83
CA GLY A 458 14.22 -18.18 -14.06
C GLY A 458 14.30 -17.99 -12.56
N ASP A 459 14.37 -16.74 -12.11
CA ASP A 459 14.24 -16.41 -10.70
C ASP A 459 12.75 -16.38 -10.31
N ALA A 460 12.37 -17.28 -9.42
CA ALA A 460 11.03 -17.39 -8.88
C ALA A 460 10.87 -16.69 -7.51
N SER A 461 11.87 -15.94 -7.04
CA SER A 461 11.90 -15.30 -5.71
C SER A 461 10.70 -14.37 -5.47
N LEU A 462 10.31 -13.60 -6.50
CA LEU A 462 9.18 -12.67 -6.47
C LEU A 462 7.82 -13.32 -6.79
N PHE A 463 7.77 -14.64 -7.03
CA PHE A 463 6.57 -15.32 -7.48
C PHE A 463 5.95 -16.20 -6.39
N SER A 464 4.61 -16.24 -6.36
CA SER A 464 3.90 -17.03 -5.36
C SER A 464 3.89 -18.52 -5.73
N ARG A 465 4.51 -19.35 -4.88
CA ARG A 465 4.43 -20.81 -4.95
C ARG A 465 3.05 -21.31 -4.49
N THR A 466 2.61 -22.48 -4.95
CA THR A 466 1.31 -23.08 -4.62
C THR A 466 0.99 -23.04 -3.13
N ASP A 467 1.94 -23.44 -2.28
CA ASP A 467 1.80 -23.49 -0.83
C ASP A 467 1.59 -22.10 -0.20
N LEU A 468 2.22 -21.05 -0.74
CA LEU A 468 2.00 -19.67 -0.33
C LEU A 468 0.57 -19.21 -0.66
N VAL A 469 0.12 -19.46 -1.89
CA VAL A 469 -1.22 -19.07 -2.35
C VAL A 469 -2.30 -19.75 -1.50
N GLU A 470 -2.20 -21.06 -1.31
CA GLU A 470 -3.14 -21.83 -0.51
C GLU A 470 -3.12 -21.45 0.96
N THR A 471 -1.95 -21.15 1.53
CA THR A 471 -1.84 -20.72 2.92
C THR A 471 -2.48 -19.34 3.12
N SER A 472 -2.29 -18.40 2.19
CA SER A 472 -2.99 -17.11 2.21
C SER A 472 -4.51 -17.30 2.17
N TRP A 473 -5.02 -18.20 1.32
CA TRP A 473 -6.45 -18.53 1.30
C TRP A 473 -6.94 -19.16 2.60
N ARG A 474 -6.18 -20.08 3.18
CA ARG A 474 -6.49 -20.72 4.47
C ARG A 474 -6.65 -19.69 5.58
N ILE A 475 -5.84 -18.62 5.57
CA ILE A 475 -5.91 -17.54 6.56
C ILE A 475 -7.18 -16.70 6.39
N VAL A 476 -7.57 -16.34 5.16
CA VAL A 476 -8.74 -15.47 4.91
C VAL A 476 -10.07 -16.21 4.91
N GLN A 477 -10.08 -17.52 4.62
CA GLN A 477 -11.32 -18.29 4.46
C GLN A 477 -12.27 -18.15 5.66
N PRO A 478 -11.84 -18.26 6.92
CA PRO A 478 -12.75 -18.09 8.07
C PRO A 478 -13.40 -16.71 8.15
N VAL A 479 -12.71 -15.66 7.68
CA VAL A 479 -13.25 -14.30 7.62
C VAL A 479 -14.32 -14.22 6.52
N LEU A 480 -14.03 -14.77 5.34
CA LEU A 480 -14.95 -14.82 4.21
C LEU A 480 -16.22 -15.60 4.55
N ASP A 481 -16.09 -16.75 5.21
CA ASP A 481 -17.23 -17.59 5.63
C ASP A 481 -18.11 -16.82 6.62
N ALA A 482 -17.51 -16.24 7.66
CA ALA A 482 -18.25 -15.46 8.66
C ALA A 482 -18.98 -14.26 8.04
N TRP A 483 -18.33 -13.54 7.13
CA TRP A 483 -18.93 -12.39 6.45
C TRP A 483 -19.98 -12.78 5.38
N GLY A 484 -19.85 -13.96 4.79
CA GLY A 484 -20.82 -14.51 3.86
C GLY A 484 -22.12 -14.96 4.55
N ASP A 485 -22.01 -15.57 5.73
CA ASP A 485 -23.15 -16.06 6.50
C ASP A 485 -23.95 -14.93 7.17
N GLU A 486 -23.27 -13.88 7.64
CA GLU A 486 -23.88 -12.76 8.34
C GLU A 486 -23.77 -11.48 7.51
N LYS A 487 -24.90 -10.92 7.06
CA LYS A 487 -24.92 -9.64 6.35
C LYS A 487 -24.55 -8.48 7.27
N ALA A 488 -23.83 -7.50 6.74
CA ALA A 488 -23.51 -6.27 7.45
C ALA A 488 -24.80 -5.47 7.68
N THR A 489 -25.07 -5.11 8.93
CA THR A 489 -26.26 -4.34 9.30
C THR A 489 -26.06 -2.83 9.16
N ASP A 490 -24.81 -2.39 9.02
CA ASP A 490 -24.40 -0.99 9.03
C ASP A 490 -23.94 -0.47 7.67
N PHE A 491 -23.92 -1.30 6.61
CA PHE A 491 -23.52 -0.86 5.27
C PHE A 491 -24.56 0.06 4.60
N PRO A 492 -24.12 1.15 3.92
CA PRO A 492 -22.74 1.65 3.86
C PRO A 492 -22.35 2.44 5.13
N ASN A 493 -21.11 2.28 5.60
CA ASN A 493 -20.67 2.74 6.93
C ASN A 493 -19.47 3.71 6.91
N TYR A 494 -19.02 4.17 5.75
CA TYR A 494 -18.05 5.27 5.65
C TYR A 494 -18.27 6.09 4.37
N PRO A 495 -18.12 7.43 4.37
CA PRO A 495 -18.28 8.24 3.15
C PRO A 495 -17.09 8.09 2.20
N PHE A 496 -17.34 8.28 0.89
CA PHE A 496 -16.27 8.45 -0.10
C PHE A 496 -15.33 9.59 0.29
N GLY A 497 -14.02 9.36 0.20
CA GLY A 497 -12.97 10.30 0.56
C GLY A 497 -12.90 10.47 2.08
N SER A 498 -12.94 9.38 2.83
CA SER A 498 -12.73 9.39 4.28
C SER A 498 -11.72 8.32 4.68
N TRP A 499 -11.39 8.21 5.97
CA TRP A 499 -10.42 7.24 6.46
C TRP A 499 -10.97 5.83 6.73
N GLY A 500 -12.17 5.52 6.24
CA GLY A 500 -12.84 4.22 6.45
C GLY A 500 -13.66 4.16 7.74
N PRO A 501 -14.33 3.03 8.03
CA PRO A 501 -15.31 2.93 9.10
C PRO A 501 -14.70 3.12 10.50
N LYS A 502 -15.47 3.72 11.41
CA LYS A 502 -15.08 3.93 12.82
C LYS A 502 -14.53 2.67 13.49
N ALA A 503 -15.14 1.51 13.23
CA ALA A 503 -14.71 0.22 13.77
C ALA A 503 -13.23 -0.11 13.47
N SER A 504 -12.67 0.38 12.35
CA SER A 504 -11.24 0.22 12.01
C SER A 504 -10.32 0.93 13.00
N PHE A 505 -10.74 2.10 13.51
CA PHE A 505 -10.00 2.83 14.53
C PHE A 505 -10.12 2.16 15.89
N GLU A 506 -11.33 1.66 16.19
CA GLU A 506 -11.60 0.92 17.43
C GLU A 506 -10.83 -0.41 17.50
N LEU A 507 -10.54 -1.06 16.37
CA LEU A 507 -9.73 -2.28 16.30
C LEU A 507 -8.33 -2.13 16.96
N LEU A 508 -7.76 -0.93 16.94
CA LEU A 508 -6.46 -0.62 17.55
C LEU A 508 -6.60 -0.11 19.00
N ASN A 509 -7.79 0.34 19.39
CA ASN A 509 -8.02 1.15 20.58
C ASN A 509 -7.98 0.40 21.94
N PRO A 510 -8.26 -0.93 22.08
CA PRO A 510 -8.05 -1.64 23.34
C PRO A 510 -6.59 -1.61 23.84
N GLY A 511 -5.63 -1.18 23.00
CA GLY A 511 -4.21 -1.08 23.35
C GLY A 511 -3.64 0.34 23.35
N HIS A 512 -4.46 1.40 23.32
CA HIS A 512 -4.02 2.79 23.10
C HIS A 512 -3.21 2.99 21.80
N ARG A 513 -3.36 2.08 20.83
CA ARG A 513 -2.72 2.16 19.51
C ARG A 513 -3.62 2.93 18.55
N ARG A 514 -3.02 3.52 17.52
CA ARG A 514 -3.72 4.27 16.47
C ARG A 514 -3.03 4.04 15.14
N TRP A 515 -3.79 4.16 14.07
CA TRP A 515 -3.23 4.18 12.73
C TRP A 515 -2.27 5.37 12.60
N VAL A 516 -1.13 5.13 11.97
CA VAL A 516 -0.18 6.17 11.60
C VAL A 516 -0.52 6.58 10.18
N ASP A 517 -1.22 7.71 10.06
CA ASP A 517 -1.63 8.29 8.79
C ASP A 517 -0.78 9.52 8.47
N ARG A 518 -0.44 9.72 7.19
CA ARG A 518 0.16 10.97 6.72
C ARG A 518 -0.93 12.01 6.52
N ILE A 519 -0.87 13.07 7.33
CA ILE A 519 -1.78 14.20 7.25
C ILE A 519 -1.08 15.32 6.48
N SER A 520 -1.73 15.81 5.43
CA SER A 520 -1.23 16.94 4.65
C SER A 520 -1.24 18.22 5.48
N ARG A 521 -0.23 19.06 5.29
CA ARG A 521 -0.19 20.41 5.87
C ARG A 521 -1.37 21.28 5.42
N THR A 522 -1.95 21.00 4.24
CA THR A 522 -3.05 21.76 3.64
C THR A 522 -4.32 21.75 4.50
N VAL A 523 -4.51 20.71 5.32
CA VAL A 523 -5.55 20.63 6.35
C VAL A 523 -5.50 21.86 7.27
N LEU A 524 -4.29 22.22 7.71
CA LEU A 524 -4.10 23.32 8.65
C LEU A 524 -4.22 24.69 7.98
N GLU A 525 -4.00 24.78 6.67
CA GLU A 525 -4.16 26.04 5.92
C GLU A 525 -5.62 26.51 5.86
N ARG A 526 -6.57 25.58 5.96
CA ARG A 526 -8.02 25.88 6.00
C ARG A 526 -8.49 26.37 7.37
N VAL A 527 -7.65 26.25 8.40
CA VAL A 527 -8.02 26.59 9.77
C VAL A 527 -7.56 28.02 10.08
N PRO A 528 -8.48 28.97 10.35
CA PRO A 528 -8.13 30.38 10.54
C PRO A 528 -7.04 30.62 11.59
N MET A 529 -6.98 29.78 12.62
CA MET A 529 -5.96 29.86 13.70
C MET A 529 -4.53 29.71 13.19
N PHE A 530 -4.32 29.03 12.07
CA PHE A 530 -3.00 28.77 11.49
C PHE A 530 -2.69 29.67 10.30
N GLU A 531 -3.57 30.61 9.95
CA GLU A 531 -3.36 31.54 8.85
C GLU A 531 -2.06 32.36 9.02
N GLY A 532 -1.29 32.49 7.94
CA GLY A 532 0.00 33.18 7.96
C GLY A 532 1.07 32.47 8.81
N SER A 533 0.94 31.16 9.04
CA SER A 533 2.01 30.33 9.62
C SER A 533 3.00 29.90 8.53
N SER A 534 4.30 29.83 8.89
CA SER A 534 5.32 29.33 7.98
C SER A 534 5.10 27.86 7.64
N ASP A 535 5.50 27.43 6.44
CA ASP A 535 5.43 26.03 5.99
C ASP A 535 6.02 25.02 7.00
N ALA A 536 7.20 25.31 7.53
CA ALA A 536 7.86 24.47 8.53
C ALA A 536 7.02 24.28 9.83
N MET A 537 6.20 25.27 10.19
CA MET A 537 5.32 25.20 11.35
C MET A 537 4.09 24.35 11.06
N LEU A 538 3.47 24.54 9.90
CA LEU A 538 2.32 23.73 9.47
C LEU A 538 2.71 22.26 9.36
N LYS A 539 3.88 21.96 8.77
CA LYS A 539 4.44 20.60 8.73
C LYS A 539 4.66 20.02 10.13
N ALA A 540 5.19 20.80 11.07
CA ALA A 540 5.40 20.35 12.44
C ALA A 540 4.08 20.00 13.15
N PHE A 541 3.04 20.81 12.99
CA PHE A 541 1.71 20.51 13.54
C PHE A 541 1.03 19.34 12.84
N ALA A 542 1.12 19.24 11.51
CA ALA A 542 0.54 18.14 10.75
C ALA A 542 1.09 16.78 11.21
N MET A 543 2.38 16.70 11.57
CA MET A 543 2.99 15.50 12.15
C MET A 543 2.47 15.13 13.54
N MET A 544 1.80 16.04 14.25
CA MET A 544 1.26 15.85 15.60
C MET A 544 -0.25 15.59 15.60
N LEU A 545 -0.92 15.90 14.49
CA LEU A 545 -2.33 15.62 14.32
C LEU A 545 -2.59 14.12 14.37
N LYS A 546 -3.67 13.74 15.05
CA LYS A 546 -4.15 12.36 15.11
C LYS A 546 -5.56 12.30 14.52
N PRO A 547 -5.80 11.50 13.46
CA PRO A 547 -7.15 11.37 12.91
C PRO A 547 -8.04 10.57 13.85
N MET A 548 -9.28 11.01 13.99
CA MET A 548 -10.36 10.31 14.66
C MET A 548 -11.61 10.36 13.78
N VAL A 549 -12.40 9.30 13.88
CA VAL A 549 -13.65 9.15 13.13
C VAL A 549 -14.80 8.97 14.09
N PHE A 550 -15.92 9.64 13.80
CA PHE A 550 -17.15 9.57 14.56
C PHE A 550 -18.35 9.38 13.62
N ASN A 551 -19.26 8.50 13.99
CA ASN A 551 -20.54 8.32 13.30
C ASN A 551 -21.54 9.38 13.77
N ALA A 552 -22.57 9.65 12.97
CA ALA A 552 -23.66 10.52 13.37
C ALA A 552 -24.27 10.06 14.71
N GLY A 553 -24.43 11.00 15.64
CA GLY A 553 -24.92 10.77 16.99
C GLY A 553 -23.84 10.50 18.04
N ASP A 554 -22.60 10.19 17.65
CA ASP A 554 -21.50 9.97 18.60
C ASP A 554 -21.21 11.22 19.42
N GLU A 555 -21.01 11.06 20.73
CA GLU A 555 -20.49 12.13 21.58
C GLU A 555 -18.95 12.18 21.44
N ILE A 556 -18.43 13.31 20.97
CA ILE A 556 -16.99 13.55 20.79
C ILE A 556 -16.38 14.11 22.07
N VAL A 557 -17.10 15.03 22.71
CA VAL A 557 -16.70 15.71 23.94
C VAL A 557 -17.89 15.71 24.87
N GLN A 558 -17.66 15.35 26.14
CA GLN A 558 -18.68 15.39 27.17
C GLN A 558 -18.54 16.64 28.05
N TYR A 559 -19.66 17.30 28.35
CA TYR A 559 -19.67 18.43 29.29
C TYR A 559 -19.05 18.07 30.64
N GLY A 560 -18.22 18.96 31.19
CA GLY A 560 -17.62 18.80 32.51
C GLY A 560 -16.45 17.81 32.58
N SER A 561 -16.18 17.05 31.51
CA SER A 561 -14.98 16.19 31.44
C SER A 561 -13.72 17.05 31.41
N GLU A 562 -12.61 16.46 31.84
CA GLU A 562 -11.30 17.09 31.65
C GLU A 562 -10.82 16.83 30.22
N GLY A 563 -10.23 17.84 29.59
CA GLY A 563 -9.70 17.69 28.25
C GLY A 563 -8.73 18.80 27.88
N GLY A 564 -7.65 18.40 27.22
CA GLY A 564 -6.58 19.28 26.77
C GLY A 564 -6.43 19.26 25.24
N GLU A 565 -7.43 18.80 24.51
CA GLU A 565 -7.34 18.61 23.06
C GLU A 565 -8.10 19.70 22.31
N LEU A 566 -7.47 20.21 21.26
CA LEU A 566 -8.11 20.93 20.16
C LEU A 566 -8.54 19.92 19.10
N PHE A 567 -9.73 20.11 18.58
CA PHE A 567 -10.31 19.32 17.51
C PHE A 567 -10.49 20.18 16.27
N ILE A 568 -10.06 19.66 15.13
CA ILE A 568 -10.18 20.29 13.81
C ILE A 568 -11.10 19.42 12.98
N ILE A 569 -12.21 19.99 12.49
CA ILE A 569 -13.17 19.27 11.66
C ILE A 569 -12.64 19.29 10.23
N GLU A 570 -12.15 18.15 9.75
CA GLU A 570 -11.77 18.01 8.34
C GLU A 570 -13.00 17.74 7.48
N LYS A 571 -13.88 16.86 7.96
CA LYS A 571 -15.06 16.42 7.22
C LYS A 571 -16.28 16.29 8.12
N GLY A 572 -17.45 16.64 7.60
CA GLY A 572 -18.73 16.52 8.29
C GLY A 572 -19.05 17.70 9.20
N SER A 573 -20.03 17.52 10.08
CA SER A 573 -20.49 18.56 10.99
C SER A 573 -20.84 18.03 12.38
N VAL A 574 -20.68 18.91 13.37
CA VAL A 574 -20.92 18.63 14.79
C VAL A 574 -21.87 19.67 15.38
N GLU A 575 -22.58 19.28 16.43
CA GLU A 575 -23.45 20.14 17.22
C GLU A 575 -22.82 20.37 18.60
N ILE A 576 -22.74 21.64 19.01
CA ILE A 576 -22.37 22.02 20.37
C ILE A 576 -23.64 22.00 21.23
N VAL A 577 -23.65 21.16 22.25
CA VAL A 577 -24.81 20.89 23.09
C VAL A 577 -24.54 21.40 24.51
N ASP A 578 -25.49 22.14 25.06
CA ASP A 578 -25.40 22.61 26.44
C ASP A 578 -25.75 21.51 27.47
N PRO A 579 -25.51 21.72 28.77
CA PRO A 579 -25.82 20.71 29.79
C PRO A 579 -27.30 20.31 29.90
N LYS A 580 -28.20 21.12 29.32
CA LYS A 580 -29.64 20.88 29.29
C LYS A 580 -30.08 20.16 28.00
N GLY A 581 -29.15 19.86 27.09
CA GLY A 581 -29.41 19.15 25.83
C GLY A 581 -29.74 20.05 24.64
N TRP A 582 -29.68 21.38 24.77
CA TRP A 582 -30.00 22.30 23.69
C TRP A 582 -28.80 22.53 22.77
N VAL A 583 -29.03 22.48 21.45
CA VAL A 583 -28.03 22.81 20.44
C VAL A 583 -27.78 24.32 20.45
N LYS A 584 -26.56 24.73 20.78
CA LYS A 584 -26.12 26.12 20.82
C LYS A 584 -25.57 26.62 19.49
N ALA A 585 -24.87 25.75 18.77
CA ALA A 585 -24.23 26.05 17.50
C ALA A 585 -23.94 24.76 16.73
N GLU A 586 -23.82 24.89 15.42
CA GLU A 586 -23.30 23.85 14.54
C GLU A 586 -21.95 24.29 13.99
N LEU A 587 -21.01 23.36 13.93
CA LEU A 587 -19.70 23.56 13.32
C LEU A 587 -19.49 22.56 12.18
N GLY A 588 -18.86 23.00 11.10
CA GLY A 588 -18.54 22.20 9.92
C GLY A 588 -17.05 22.22 9.57
N GLU A 589 -16.74 21.79 8.36
CA GLU A 589 -15.38 21.64 7.82
C GLU A 589 -14.54 22.92 7.94
N GLY A 590 -13.26 22.78 8.31
CA GLY A 590 -12.32 23.88 8.56
C GLY A 590 -12.51 24.60 9.90
N GLN A 591 -13.63 24.36 10.60
CA GLN A 591 -13.86 24.91 11.93
C GLN A 591 -13.26 24.02 13.02
N VAL A 592 -13.05 24.61 14.19
CA VAL A 592 -12.40 23.96 15.33
C VAL A 592 -13.27 24.04 16.57
N PHE A 593 -13.07 23.11 17.51
CA PHE A 593 -13.65 23.16 18.84
C PHE A 593 -12.67 22.61 19.90
N GLY A 594 -12.94 22.95 21.16
CA GLY A 594 -12.09 22.53 22.30
C GLY A 594 -10.90 23.45 22.58
N GLU A 595 -10.72 24.51 21.79
CA GLU A 595 -9.74 25.57 22.00
C GLU A 595 -9.90 26.25 23.36
N VAL A 596 -11.12 26.41 23.87
CA VAL A 596 -11.37 26.98 25.21
C VAL A 596 -10.72 26.11 26.29
N SER A 597 -10.81 24.79 26.16
CA SER A 597 -10.23 23.90 27.15
C SER A 597 -8.71 23.77 27.00
N LEU A 598 -8.22 23.82 25.76
CA LEU A 598 -6.79 23.83 25.48
C LEU A 598 -6.12 25.15 25.96
N LEU A 599 -6.78 26.30 25.80
CA LEU A 599 -6.24 27.64 26.07
C LEU A 599 -6.54 28.19 27.47
N LEU A 600 -7.74 27.93 28.03
CA LEU A 600 -8.28 28.67 29.17
C LEU A 600 -8.56 27.81 30.42
N THR A 601 -9.14 26.62 30.27
CA THR A 601 -9.65 25.81 31.40
C THR A 601 -9.47 24.31 31.17
N LYS A 602 -9.14 23.53 32.19
CA LYS A 602 -9.02 22.07 32.02
C LYS A 602 -10.36 21.35 31.81
N LYS A 603 -11.51 22.01 32.06
CA LYS A 603 -12.86 21.39 31.94
C LYS A 603 -13.62 21.83 30.69
N ARG A 604 -14.32 20.88 30.07
CA ARG A 604 -15.18 21.10 28.90
C ARG A 604 -16.44 21.88 29.29
N GLN A 605 -16.73 22.95 28.56
CA GLN A 605 -17.85 23.89 28.84
C GLN A 605 -19.16 23.52 28.13
N ALA A 606 -19.10 22.57 27.19
CA ALA A 606 -20.23 22.05 26.44
C ALA A 606 -19.93 20.61 26.00
N SER A 607 -20.97 19.83 25.71
CA SER A 607 -20.82 18.58 24.97
C SER A 607 -20.71 18.91 23.47
N VAL A 608 -20.02 18.06 22.71
CA VAL A 608 -19.96 18.14 21.25
C VAL A 608 -20.37 16.77 20.70
N ARG A 609 -21.34 16.77 19.79
CA ARG A 609 -21.89 15.56 19.19
C ARG A 609 -21.71 15.60 17.67
N ALA A 610 -21.31 14.49 17.07
CA ALA A 610 -21.28 14.36 15.63
C ALA A 610 -22.71 14.42 15.07
N LYS A 611 -22.99 15.34 14.15
CA LYS A 611 -24.29 15.45 13.46
C LYS A 611 -24.31 14.55 12.22
N THR A 612 -23.18 14.48 11.53
CA THR A 612 -22.94 13.57 10.40
C THR A 612 -21.75 12.66 10.73
N TYR A 613 -21.33 11.83 9.77
CA TYR A 613 -20.02 11.19 9.88
C TYR A 613 -18.92 12.27 9.88
N CYS A 614 -18.06 12.26 10.89
CA CYS A 614 -17.01 13.24 11.04
C CYS A 614 -15.62 12.63 10.95
N VAL A 615 -14.74 13.29 10.20
CA VAL A 615 -13.29 13.13 10.32
C VAL A 615 -12.78 14.32 11.10
N VAL A 616 -12.16 14.06 12.25
CA VAL A 616 -11.68 15.08 13.17
C VAL A 616 -10.21 14.83 13.47
N TYR A 617 -9.36 15.84 13.27
CA TYR A 617 -7.98 15.78 13.73
C TYR A 617 -7.86 16.33 15.14
N THR A 618 -7.21 15.58 16.03
CA THR A 618 -6.96 16.00 17.41
C THR A 618 -5.53 16.47 17.58
N LEU A 619 -5.36 17.59 18.27
CA LEU A 619 -4.08 18.14 18.69
C LEU A 619 -4.07 18.31 20.21
N GLU A 620 -3.20 17.57 20.88
CA GLU A 620 -3.07 17.61 22.35
C GLU A 620 -2.34 18.88 22.80
N LYS A 621 -2.77 19.46 23.92
CA LYS A 621 -2.16 20.67 24.52
C LYS A 621 -0.66 20.51 24.72
N ARG A 622 -0.20 19.33 25.16
CA ARG A 622 1.23 19.04 25.31
C ARG A 622 1.98 19.26 23.99
N ASP A 623 1.43 18.77 22.89
CA ASP A 623 2.05 18.86 21.57
C ASP A 623 1.90 20.28 20.99
N PHE A 624 0.77 20.94 21.23
CA PHE A 624 0.57 22.34 20.89
C PHE A 624 1.56 23.27 21.60
N SER A 625 1.66 23.17 22.93
CA SER A 625 2.57 23.97 23.74
C SER A 625 4.04 23.74 23.37
N LYS A 626 4.44 22.53 22.94
CA LYS A 626 5.80 22.25 22.46
C LYS A 626 6.16 23.16 21.28
N VAL A 627 5.27 23.32 20.30
CA VAL A 627 5.51 24.16 19.12
C VAL A 627 5.47 25.65 19.47
N LEU A 628 4.53 26.06 20.33
CA LEU A 628 4.42 27.47 20.75
C LEU A 628 5.68 27.98 21.47
N LYS A 629 6.34 27.15 22.27
CA LYS A 629 7.62 27.49 22.92
C LYS A 629 8.73 27.86 21.92
N ASP A 630 8.68 27.35 20.69
CA ASP A 630 9.65 27.67 19.64
C ASP A 630 9.26 28.92 18.84
N LYS A 631 8.01 29.40 18.97
CA LYS A 631 7.40 30.40 18.08
C LYS A 631 6.48 31.38 18.85
N PRO A 632 7.05 32.25 19.70
CA PRO A 632 6.28 33.12 20.60
C PRO A 632 5.33 34.09 19.87
N GLN A 633 5.70 34.60 18.70
CA GLN A 633 4.82 35.47 17.88
C GLN A 633 3.54 34.75 17.44
N PHE A 634 3.61 33.46 17.13
CA PHE A 634 2.43 32.68 16.79
C PHE A 634 1.55 32.45 18.02
N ALA A 635 2.15 32.17 19.17
CA ALA A 635 1.41 32.08 20.43
C ALA A 635 0.66 33.37 20.74
N GLU A 636 1.27 34.54 20.58
CA GLU A 636 0.60 35.84 20.77
C GLU A 636 -0.60 36.02 19.84
N ARG A 637 -0.48 35.65 18.55
CA ARG A 637 -1.60 35.67 17.59
C ARG A 637 -2.74 34.76 18.03
N VAL A 638 -2.44 33.50 18.39
CA VAL A 638 -3.45 32.55 18.89
C VAL A 638 -4.17 33.12 20.12
N MET A 639 -3.44 33.79 21.01
CA MET A 639 -4.03 34.42 22.20
C MET A 639 -4.86 35.66 21.88
N GLN A 640 -4.46 36.46 20.89
CA GLN A 640 -5.25 37.57 20.41
C GLN A 640 -6.58 37.09 19.82
N MET A 641 -6.55 36.06 18.98
CA MET A 641 -7.77 35.43 18.45
C MET A 641 -8.67 34.88 19.57
N ALA A 642 -8.07 34.28 20.60
CA ALA A 642 -8.82 33.78 21.76
C ALA A 642 -9.46 34.92 22.58
N ARG A 643 -8.77 36.06 22.74
CA ARG A 643 -9.30 37.26 23.40
C ARG A 643 -10.49 37.83 22.64
N GLU A 644 -10.37 37.97 21.32
CA GLU A 644 -11.42 38.51 20.45
C GLU A 644 -12.64 37.58 20.39
N ARG A 645 -12.44 36.26 20.38
CA ARG A 645 -13.51 35.27 20.22
C ARG A 645 -14.21 34.88 21.53
N TYR A 646 -13.50 34.92 22.66
CA TYR A 646 -14.00 34.42 23.95
C TYR A 646 -14.07 35.47 25.07
N ASN A 647 -13.61 36.70 24.82
CA ASN A 647 -13.57 37.79 25.80
C ASN A 647 -12.83 37.41 27.10
N VAL A 648 -11.70 36.69 26.98
CA VAL A 648 -10.89 36.22 28.12
C VAL A 648 -9.44 36.70 27.98
N ILE A 649 -8.85 37.18 29.07
CA ILE A 649 -7.41 37.52 29.14
C ILE A 649 -6.64 36.31 29.64
N VAL A 650 -5.88 35.66 28.76
CA VAL A 650 -4.87 34.67 29.16
C VAL A 650 -3.48 35.16 28.75
N ASP A 651 -2.50 34.87 29.59
CA ASP A 651 -1.10 35.21 29.37
C ASP A 651 -0.45 34.14 28.48
N ALA A 652 0.23 34.57 27.41
CA ALA A 652 0.96 33.69 26.51
C ALA A 652 2.01 32.84 27.26
N SER A 653 2.56 33.36 28.37
CA SER A 653 3.50 32.64 29.24
C SER A 653 2.89 31.36 29.85
N GLN A 654 1.59 31.39 30.20
CA GLN A 654 0.88 30.23 30.78
C GLN A 654 0.63 29.15 29.74
N LEU A 655 0.32 29.54 28.49
CA LEU A 655 0.08 28.61 27.40
C LEU A 655 1.38 27.91 26.95
N MET A 656 2.48 28.67 26.94
CA MET A 656 3.82 28.14 26.69
C MET A 656 4.30 27.24 27.82
N ALA A 657 3.88 27.43 29.08
CA ALA A 657 4.37 26.62 30.20
C ALA A 657 3.98 25.12 30.09
N GLY A 658 2.85 24.79 29.45
CA GLY A 658 2.27 23.44 29.44
C GLY A 658 1.65 23.06 30.79
N ASP A 659 1.05 21.87 30.91
CA ASP A 659 0.53 21.42 32.21
C ASP A 659 1.69 21.13 33.18
N LYS A 660 1.71 21.81 34.34
CA LYS A 660 2.53 21.37 35.49
C LYS A 660 1.96 20.03 35.96
N GLN A 661 2.77 18.99 35.90
CA GLN A 661 2.49 17.72 36.60
C GLN A 661 2.79 17.95 38.08
N ASP A 662 1.78 17.77 38.92
CA ASP A 662 1.99 17.33 40.30
C ASP A 662 2.34 15.85 40.31
#